data_AF-A0A2E4PW18-F1
#
_entry.id   AF-A0A2E4PW18-F1
#
_cell.length_a   1.000
_cell.length_b   1.000
_cell.length_c   1.000
_cell.angle_alpha   90.00
_cell.angle_beta   90.00
_cell.angle_gamma   90.00
#
_symmetry.space_group_name_H-M   'P 1'
#
loop_
_entity.id
_entity.type
_entity.pdbx_description
1 polymer ?
#
loop_
_entity_poly.entity_id
_entity_poly.type
_entity_poly.pdbx_seq_one_letter_code
_entity_poly.pdbx_strand_id
1 'polypeptide(L)'
;MDDRSPSTGKYRSAFGLLLWANGLQMWRRLRDSVTQSSALTGIIIILLVFYPLISAGMFWGGLKYLSKFPGLGNLLIERLVFLLFAILFMLLLFSNVVVGYTNMFRNDESRFLRSLPFEPNTVFQWKLIETTFVASWAFLVLVAPLLLAYGVFQSGQPGHIVGWQYYLCTPILIILFIILPGVAGCWAAVFMARYLDRSLFQATAVLILLAIVYLLTAYLQPEAASEQTLEVRVVDLTDRMLSKTQFAHFPFLPSYWLSNSITSWVEGLKSTAGFFVLVLLSNVLFFGFLGFTQTGKYFHQSLSATLSRGSLAGDWSRAVQFGPRLCAQVILIAWLMPYVDFSSMKAAWHEKFTPLNEEYSDLKEAQDISAPDLGRWLTNKVSLLEPEMARGQLYALKPELRQLYWRSFSGEMALLGPDLEHLINANLRSSLTGLDLVRGRSVLRGPAAEFATEPEATLMPDGPTNHVTFLHRVARPSATIDTVTFTGHANLQTNTTHRLYLRRHVDRVDAELKSTGQKRWVTDHGEYLVGTLVRAGEQFQLQLKDEQVSGFELRRAFPKLPSDDNTSWILGRVDPPLESRAPPAPAGGGLPPLAMLAMPVLAALAWILNSRAAHLICAVGVLGLFIAFATQSGDLITGLDEGTLASGVGNLSYIGLGAWLTIFFALGQAALSLWQAPLAKRWETWYRERQERERNKEFEYAPGLAERLLRCIPFIKPDVMAVMLKDMRVFWRDTAQWGQSLILFGILGVYILYLPFFTEQFAALGGRFGGGYFEKLVSFMNLAACALNLTTLTTRFVYPQFSLEGRRLWIVGMAPLGLAHVVAVKFRLALGISLLISVPLIWLSSKRLGLPTDQTLFLCGAIAIMCIALNGLAVGMGVIYPNLREENPSKIVSGFGGTFCLVISFIYIGAMLILLSIGSPYGSPWQIWRTSSLEQQATFLSLFAVTSLATGLGPLWYALRKARHFEH
;
A
#
# COMPACT_ATOMS: atom_id res chain seq x y z
N MET A 1 -49.65 52.38 -9.01
CA MET A 1 -49.27 52.74 -10.39
C MET A 1 -47.97 53.50 -10.30
N ASP A 2 -46.85 52.80 -10.50
CA ASP A 2 -45.59 53.42 -10.90
C ASP A 2 -44.83 52.34 -11.67
N ASP A 3 -45.00 52.39 -12.98
CA ASP A 3 -44.68 51.36 -13.97
C ASP A 3 -43.19 51.41 -14.33
N ARG A 4 -42.33 51.04 -13.36
CA ARG A 4 -40.92 50.78 -13.65
C ARG A 4 -40.77 49.32 -14.05
N SER A 5 -40.97 49.05 -15.33
CA SER A 5 -40.49 47.82 -15.96
C SER A 5 -39.03 47.56 -15.53
N PRO A 6 -38.72 46.43 -14.87
CA PRO A 6 -37.36 46.13 -14.50
C PRO A 6 -36.56 45.96 -15.78
N SER A 7 -35.49 46.75 -15.92
CA SER A 7 -34.57 46.74 -17.04
C SER A 7 -34.16 45.31 -17.42
N THR A 8 -34.80 44.75 -18.44
CA THR A 8 -34.56 43.40 -18.96
C THR A 8 -33.22 43.27 -19.71
N GLY A 9 -32.43 44.35 -19.79
CA GLY A 9 -31.17 44.40 -20.53
C GLY A 9 -29.89 44.08 -19.74
N LYS A 10 -29.93 43.82 -18.43
CA LYS A 10 -28.69 43.70 -17.63
C LYS A 10 -27.98 42.33 -17.72
N TYR A 11 -28.67 41.27 -18.15
CA TYR A 11 -28.08 39.94 -18.31
C TYR A 11 -28.46 39.35 -19.67
N ARG A 12 -27.47 39.18 -20.57
CA ARG A 12 -27.66 38.70 -21.95
C ARG A 12 -27.95 37.18 -22.06
N SER A 13 -27.72 36.39 -21.00
CA SER A 13 -27.98 34.94 -21.00
C SER A 13 -28.33 34.41 -19.61
N ALA A 14 -29.13 33.33 -19.56
CA ALA A 14 -29.48 32.63 -18.32
C ALA A 14 -28.26 32.11 -17.56
N PHE A 15 -27.22 31.68 -18.30
CA PHE A 15 -25.94 31.28 -17.75
C PHE A 15 -25.23 32.45 -17.04
N GLY A 16 -25.20 33.63 -17.66
CA GLY A 16 -24.61 34.82 -17.07
C GLY A 16 -25.31 35.27 -15.80
N LEU A 17 -26.63 35.10 -15.71
CA LEU A 17 -27.40 35.39 -14.50
C LEU A 17 -27.03 34.44 -13.36
N LEU A 18 -26.92 33.13 -13.61
CA LEU A 18 -26.51 32.14 -12.61
C LEU A 18 -25.09 32.40 -12.11
N LEU A 19 -24.16 32.68 -13.04
CA LEU A 19 -22.77 33.00 -12.70
C LEU A 19 -22.68 34.27 -11.84
N TRP A 20 -23.41 35.33 -12.22
CA TRP A 20 -23.43 36.58 -11.47
C TRP A 20 -24.06 36.42 -10.09
N ALA A 21 -25.22 35.76 -9.99
CA ALA A 21 -25.92 35.59 -8.72
C ALA A 21 -25.08 34.81 -7.70
N ASN A 22 -24.47 33.70 -8.14
CA ASN A 22 -23.57 32.91 -7.30
C ASN A 22 -22.26 33.64 -6.98
N GLY A 23 -21.69 34.38 -7.94
CA GLY A 23 -20.52 35.22 -7.70
C GLY A 23 -20.79 36.30 -6.65
N LEU A 24 -21.95 36.96 -6.73
CA LEU A 24 -22.37 37.97 -5.76
C LEU A 24 -22.64 37.36 -4.38
N GLN A 25 -23.24 36.16 -4.34
CA GLN A 25 -23.46 35.43 -3.09
C GLN A 25 -22.11 35.04 -2.45
N MET A 26 -21.15 34.56 -3.23
CA MET A 26 -19.81 34.24 -2.76
C MET A 26 -19.11 35.48 -2.21
N TRP A 27 -19.16 36.60 -2.94
CA TRP A 27 -18.60 37.88 -2.50
C TRP A 27 -19.21 38.37 -1.18
N ARG A 28 -20.54 38.29 -1.06
CA ARG A 28 -21.24 38.63 0.19
C ARG A 28 -20.80 37.73 1.35
N ARG A 29 -20.72 36.42 1.14
CA ARG A 29 -20.23 35.48 2.17
C ARG A 29 -18.80 35.76 2.60
N LEU A 30 -17.92 36.10 1.65
CA LEU A 30 -16.54 36.50 1.95
C LEU A 30 -16.53 37.79 2.79
N ARG A 31 -17.28 38.81 2.38
CA ARG A 31 -17.40 40.07 3.13
C ARG A 31 -17.97 39.86 4.53
N ASP A 32 -19.04 39.07 4.65
CA ASP A 32 -19.69 38.75 5.92
C ASP A 32 -18.71 38.03 6.86
N SER A 33 -17.88 37.12 6.33
CA SER A 33 -16.84 36.43 7.10
C SER A 33 -15.78 37.39 7.63
N VAL A 34 -15.36 38.38 6.84
CA VAL A 34 -14.43 39.43 7.29
C VAL A 34 -15.03 40.27 8.41
N THR A 35 -16.32 40.61 8.32
CA THR A 35 -17.00 41.42 9.34
C THR A 35 -17.29 40.67 10.63
N GLN A 36 -17.45 39.34 10.60
CA GLN A 36 -17.67 38.54 11.81
C GLN A 36 -16.41 38.38 12.67
N SER A 37 -15.22 38.24 12.08
CA SER A 37 -13.95 38.20 12.81
C SER A 37 -12.76 38.59 11.93
N SER A 38 -12.21 39.78 12.19
CA SER A 38 -10.99 40.26 11.53
C SER A 38 -9.77 39.39 11.88
N ALA A 39 -9.70 38.90 13.11
CA ALA A 39 -8.61 38.04 13.57
C ALA A 39 -8.58 36.68 12.83
N LEU A 40 -9.73 36.00 12.69
CA LEU A 40 -9.77 34.75 11.93
C LEU A 40 -9.41 34.97 10.46
N THR A 41 -9.97 36.01 9.85
CA THR A 41 -9.69 36.35 8.45
C THR A 41 -8.20 36.61 8.27
N GLY A 42 -7.57 37.33 9.21
CA GLY A 42 -6.14 37.53 9.27
C GLY A 42 -5.37 36.21 9.36
N ILE A 43 -5.74 35.30 10.26
CA ILE A 43 -5.12 33.98 10.40
C ILE A 43 -5.26 33.14 9.13
N ILE A 44 -6.43 33.15 8.49
CA ILE A 44 -6.66 32.41 7.23
C ILE A 44 -5.79 32.99 6.12
N ILE A 45 -5.72 34.32 5.98
CA ILE A 45 -4.85 34.98 4.99
C ILE A 45 -3.38 34.63 5.27
N ILE A 46 -2.94 34.72 6.53
CA ILE A 46 -1.58 34.33 6.94
C ILE A 46 -1.33 32.88 6.54
N LEU A 47 -2.24 31.95 6.84
CA LEU A 47 -2.07 30.54 6.49
C LEU A 47 -2.02 30.32 4.97
N LEU A 48 -2.90 30.98 4.21
CA LEU A 48 -2.94 30.89 2.75
C LEU A 48 -1.70 31.47 2.07
N VAL A 49 -1.00 32.42 2.72
CA VAL A 49 0.27 32.97 2.23
C VAL A 49 1.46 32.15 2.73
N PHE A 50 1.44 31.74 3.99
CA PHE A 50 2.54 31.04 4.65
C PHE A 50 2.69 29.60 4.15
N TYR A 51 1.58 28.90 3.89
CA TYR A 51 1.60 27.52 3.41
C TYR A 51 2.32 27.39 2.06
N PRO A 52 1.99 28.15 0.99
CA PRO A 52 2.73 28.06 -0.26
C PRO A 52 4.21 28.42 -0.11
N LEU A 53 4.57 29.36 0.77
CA LEU A 53 5.96 29.74 0.99
C LEU A 53 6.77 28.60 1.63
N ILE A 54 6.27 28.00 2.72
CA ILE A 54 6.92 26.82 3.33
C ILE A 54 6.98 25.67 2.34
N SER A 55 5.86 25.38 1.67
CA SER A 55 5.79 24.27 0.72
C SER A 55 6.78 24.45 -0.43
N ALA A 56 6.91 25.66 -0.98
CA ALA A 56 7.89 25.97 -2.00
C ALA A 56 9.32 25.80 -1.47
N GLY A 57 9.60 26.25 -0.24
CA GLY A 57 10.89 26.03 0.42
C GLY A 57 11.24 24.55 0.60
N MET A 58 10.27 23.72 1.02
CA MET A 58 10.44 22.28 1.15
C MET A 58 10.68 21.60 -0.20
N PHE A 59 9.90 21.96 -1.23
CA PHE A 59 10.09 21.42 -2.58
C PHE A 59 11.44 21.82 -3.17
N TRP A 60 11.85 23.07 -3.00
CA TRP A 60 13.17 23.53 -3.44
C TRP A 60 14.30 22.78 -2.73
N GLY A 61 14.17 22.56 -1.40
CA GLY A 61 15.10 21.76 -0.63
C GLY A 61 15.18 20.31 -1.12
N GLY A 62 14.04 19.71 -1.46
CA GLY A 62 13.95 18.38 -2.07
C GLY A 62 14.65 18.33 -3.43
N LEU A 63 14.34 19.25 -4.34
CA LEU A 63 14.97 19.32 -5.67
C LEU A 63 16.50 19.51 -5.58
N LYS A 64 16.95 20.41 -4.69
CA LYS A 64 18.38 20.62 -4.41
C LYS A 64 19.07 19.39 -3.83
N TYR A 65 18.35 18.58 -3.05
CA TYR A 65 18.87 17.30 -2.57
C TYR A 65 19.02 16.30 -3.72
N LEU A 66 18.00 16.19 -4.58
CA LEU A 66 18.03 15.29 -5.74
C LEU A 66 19.13 15.62 -6.74
N SER A 67 19.47 16.90 -6.92
CA SER A 67 20.53 17.30 -7.85
C SER A 67 21.94 16.98 -7.36
N LYS A 68 22.12 16.55 -6.09
CA LYS A 68 23.44 16.13 -5.58
C LYS A 68 23.92 14.81 -6.18
N PHE A 69 23.04 14.04 -6.82
CA PHE A 69 23.39 12.79 -7.47
C PHE A 69 23.96 13.08 -8.88
N PRO A 70 25.29 12.94 -9.10
CA PRO A 70 25.91 13.29 -10.38
C PRO A 70 25.38 12.38 -11.51
N GLY A 71 25.04 12.98 -12.66
CA GLY A 71 24.48 12.29 -13.83
C GLY A 71 23.01 11.85 -13.71
N LEU A 72 22.54 11.54 -12.49
CA LEU A 72 21.21 10.96 -12.24
C LEU A 72 20.18 12.01 -11.80
N GLY A 73 20.62 13.07 -11.10
CA GLY A 73 19.73 14.05 -10.47
C GLY A 73 18.77 14.75 -11.43
N ASN A 74 19.25 15.26 -12.58
CA ASN A 74 18.39 15.96 -13.55
C ASN A 74 17.36 15.03 -14.19
N LEU A 75 17.77 13.81 -14.56
CA LEU A 75 16.86 12.82 -15.14
C LEU A 75 15.79 12.38 -14.12
N LEU A 76 16.16 12.25 -12.84
CA LEU A 76 15.19 11.91 -11.78
C LEU A 76 14.18 13.04 -11.57
N ILE A 77 14.65 14.30 -11.54
CA ILE A 77 13.79 15.47 -11.38
C ILE A 77 12.77 15.55 -12.53
N GLU A 78 13.22 15.38 -13.77
CA GLU A 78 12.33 15.36 -14.94
C GLU A 78 11.26 14.26 -14.80
N ARG A 79 11.68 13.04 -14.50
CA ARG A 79 10.78 11.88 -14.36
C ARG A 79 9.78 12.03 -13.21
N LEU A 80 10.19 12.65 -12.11
CA LEU A 80 9.30 12.94 -10.98
C LEU A 80 8.23 13.96 -11.35
N VAL A 81 8.54 14.96 -12.18
CA VAL A 81 7.54 15.91 -12.70
C VAL A 81 6.51 15.19 -13.56
N PHE A 82 6.93 14.30 -14.47
CA PHE A 82 6.00 13.47 -15.25
C PHE A 82 5.12 12.57 -14.37
N LEU A 83 5.74 11.84 -13.44
CA LEU A 83 5.04 10.93 -12.55
C LEU A 83 4.04 11.68 -11.66
N LEU A 84 4.43 12.82 -11.09
CA LEU A 84 3.58 13.63 -10.26
C LEU A 84 2.34 14.09 -11.04
N PHE A 85 2.52 14.70 -12.22
CA PHE A 85 1.37 15.18 -12.99
C PHE A 85 0.46 14.05 -13.46
N ALA A 86 1.00 12.86 -13.73
CA ALA A 86 0.20 11.68 -14.06
C ALA A 86 -0.66 11.22 -12.85
N ILE A 87 -0.07 11.15 -11.65
CA ILE A 87 -0.80 10.81 -10.42
C ILE A 87 -1.85 11.87 -10.10
N LEU A 88 -1.49 13.15 -10.21
CA LEU A 88 -2.42 14.26 -9.97
C LEU A 88 -3.55 14.29 -10.99
N PHE A 89 -3.29 13.98 -12.26
CA PHE A 89 -4.33 13.83 -13.28
C PHE A 89 -5.37 12.78 -12.86
N MET A 90 -4.91 11.59 -12.46
CA MET A 90 -5.79 10.51 -12.01
C MET A 90 -6.59 10.87 -10.77
N LEU A 91 -5.94 11.51 -9.79
CA LEU A 91 -6.61 11.98 -8.57
C LEU A 91 -7.67 13.04 -8.90
N LEU A 92 -7.35 13.98 -9.78
CA LEU A 92 -8.26 15.07 -10.15
C LEU A 92 -9.43 14.54 -10.99
N LEU A 93 -9.21 13.56 -11.86
CA LEU A 93 -10.27 12.86 -12.59
C LEU A 93 -11.23 12.15 -11.62
N PHE A 94 -10.70 11.36 -10.67
CA PHE A 94 -11.53 10.68 -9.66
C PHE A 94 -12.28 11.67 -8.76
N SER A 95 -11.61 12.74 -8.32
CA SER A 95 -12.22 13.81 -7.52
C SER A 95 -13.40 14.44 -8.26
N ASN A 96 -13.25 14.75 -9.55
CA ASN A 96 -14.34 15.29 -10.36
C ASN A 96 -15.53 14.32 -10.53
N VAL A 97 -15.30 13.01 -10.60
CA VAL A 97 -16.39 12.01 -10.62
C VAL A 97 -17.17 12.04 -9.30
N VAL A 98 -16.48 11.99 -8.16
CA VAL A 98 -17.10 11.89 -6.83
C VAL A 98 -17.80 13.20 -6.44
N VAL A 99 -17.11 14.33 -6.61
CA VAL A 99 -17.64 15.66 -6.32
C VAL A 99 -18.77 15.99 -7.30
N GLY A 100 -18.57 15.71 -8.60
CA GLY A 100 -19.57 15.96 -9.63
C GLY A 100 -20.86 15.20 -9.39
N TYR A 101 -20.79 13.92 -9.04
CA TYR A 101 -21.98 13.16 -8.70
C TYR A 101 -22.76 13.79 -7.52
N THR A 102 -22.04 14.15 -6.46
CA THR A 102 -22.66 14.73 -5.26
C THR A 102 -23.27 16.09 -5.54
N ASN A 103 -22.54 16.97 -6.23
CA ASN A 103 -23.00 18.32 -6.53
C ASN A 103 -24.17 18.31 -7.54
N MET A 104 -24.09 17.47 -8.57
CA MET A 104 -25.09 17.47 -9.64
C MET A 104 -26.38 16.74 -9.28
N PHE A 105 -26.30 15.63 -8.52
CA PHE A 105 -27.47 14.77 -8.27
C PHE A 105 -27.99 14.77 -6.83
N ARG A 106 -27.17 15.15 -5.83
CA ARG A 106 -27.61 15.19 -4.42
C ARG A 106 -27.93 16.59 -3.91
N ASN A 107 -27.36 17.64 -4.49
CA ASN A 107 -27.55 18.99 -4.02
C ASN A 107 -28.99 19.49 -4.30
N ASP A 108 -29.62 20.09 -3.29
CA ASP A 108 -31.00 20.61 -3.41
C ASP A 108 -31.09 21.75 -4.42
N GLU A 109 -29.98 22.48 -4.63
CA GLU A 109 -29.90 23.51 -5.66
C GLU A 109 -30.19 22.94 -7.05
N SER A 110 -29.67 21.76 -7.40
CA SER A 110 -29.94 21.15 -8.72
C SER A 110 -31.41 20.78 -8.90
N ARG A 111 -32.11 20.44 -7.81
CA ARG A 111 -33.56 20.18 -7.81
C ARG A 111 -34.35 21.47 -7.95
N PHE A 112 -33.93 22.51 -7.23
CA PHE A 112 -34.53 23.83 -7.30
C PHE A 112 -34.35 24.46 -8.69
N LEU A 113 -33.14 24.42 -9.25
CA LEU A 113 -32.86 24.94 -10.60
C LEU A 113 -33.67 24.23 -11.68
N ARG A 114 -34.02 22.95 -11.49
CA ARG A 114 -34.92 22.21 -12.38
C ARG A 114 -36.38 22.66 -12.29
N SER A 115 -36.83 23.14 -11.13
CA SER A 115 -38.18 23.73 -11.00
C SER A 115 -38.29 25.11 -11.65
N LEU A 116 -37.16 25.75 -11.93
CA LEU A 116 -37.09 27.03 -12.63
C LEU A 116 -37.01 26.80 -14.16
N PRO A 117 -37.44 27.79 -14.98
CA PRO A 117 -37.44 27.69 -16.43
C PRO A 117 -36.03 27.87 -17.03
N PHE A 118 -35.03 27.17 -16.49
CA PHE A 118 -33.67 27.14 -17.03
C PHE A 118 -33.49 25.97 -17.99
N GLU A 119 -32.84 26.22 -19.13
CA GLU A 119 -32.46 25.16 -20.05
C GLU A 119 -31.49 24.18 -19.35
N PRO A 120 -31.64 22.85 -19.51
CA PRO A 120 -30.77 21.88 -18.83
C PRO A 120 -29.29 22.05 -19.14
N ASN A 121 -28.97 22.57 -20.33
CA ASN A 121 -27.59 22.87 -20.72
C ASN A 121 -26.98 23.98 -19.87
N THR A 122 -27.75 25.04 -19.59
CA THR A 122 -27.34 26.16 -18.72
C THR A 122 -27.03 25.67 -17.30
N VAL A 123 -27.88 24.79 -16.77
CA VAL A 123 -27.68 24.19 -15.43
C VAL A 123 -26.44 23.30 -15.41
N PHE A 124 -26.23 22.49 -16.45
CA PHE A 124 -25.03 21.66 -16.56
C PHE A 124 -23.75 22.50 -16.68
N GLN A 125 -23.73 23.57 -17.48
CA GLN A 125 -22.57 24.46 -17.63
C GLN A 125 -22.16 25.06 -16.27
N TRP A 126 -23.12 25.56 -15.49
CA TRP A 126 -22.86 26.07 -14.15
C TRP A 126 -22.28 24.96 -13.25
N LYS A 127 -22.93 23.80 -13.23
CA LYS A 127 -22.51 22.68 -12.38
C LYS A 127 -21.16 22.09 -12.80
N LEU A 128 -20.80 22.13 -14.08
CA LEU A 128 -19.49 21.74 -14.58
C LEU A 128 -18.40 22.68 -14.04
N ILE A 129 -18.60 23.99 -14.12
CA ILE A 129 -17.65 24.98 -13.59
C ILE A 129 -17.51 24.86 -12.08
N GLU A 130 -18.63 24.81 -11.36
CA GLU A 130 -18.63 24.68 -9.91
C GLU A 130 -17.92 23.40 -9.45
N THR A 131 -18.24 22.27 -10.08
CA THR A 131 -17.62 20.98 -9.77
C THR A 131 -16.13 21.00 -10.06
N THR A 132 -15.72 21.51 -11.23
CA THR A 132 -14.30 21.57 -11.61
C THR A 132 -13.51 22.41 -10.62
N PHE A 133 -14.04 23.58 -10.25
CA PHE A 133 -13.41 24.48 -9.29
C PHE A 133 -13.31 23.85 -7.88
N VAL A 134 -14.38 23.25 -7.39
CA VAL A 134 -14.42 22.59 -6.07
C VAL A 134 -13.54 21.34 -6.03
N ALA A 135 -13.36 20.64 -7.16
CA ALA A 135 -12.45 19.50 -7.23
C ALA A 135 -10.98 19.91 -7.35
N SER A 136 -10.67 21.09 -7.91
CA SER A 136 -9.30 21.49 -8.26
C SER A 136 -8.61 22.43 -7.26
N TRP A 137 -9.31 23.03 -6.28
CA TRP A 137 -8.68 24.01 -5.37
C TRP A 137 -7.51 23.43 -4.57
N ALA A 138 -7.65 22.20 -4.05
CA ALA A 138 -6.59 21.55 -3.27
C ALA A 138 -5.37 21.20 -4.15
N PHE A 139 -5.63 20.86 -5.42
CA PHE A 139 -4.58 20.63 -6.40
C PHE A 139 -3.78 21.91 -6.68
N LEU A 140 -4.45 23.07 -6.84
CA LEU A 140 -3.75 24.35 -7.04
C LEU A 140 -2.86 24.71 -5.85
N VAL A 141 -3.35 24.48 -4.63
CA VAL A 141 -2.61 24.71 -3.39
C VAL A 141 -1.31 23.88 -3.34
N LEU A 142 -1.33 22.65 -3.85
CA LEU A 142 -0.14 21.78 -3.90
C LEU A 142 0.81 22.09 -5.07
N VAL A 143 0.27 22.35 -6.27
CA VAL A 143 1.07 22.46 -7.51
C VAL A 143 1.72 23.84 -7.65
N ALA A 144 1.05 24.91 -7.22
CA ALA A 144 1.60 26.26 -7.31
C ALA A 144 2.97 26.41 -6.61
N PRO A 145 3.16 26.01 -5.33
CA PRO A 145 4.45 26.12 -4.66
C PRO A 145 5.53 25.21 -5.28
N LEU A 146 5.15 24.04 -5.78
CA LEU A 146 6.08 23.14 -6.46
C LEU A 146 6.61 23.75 -7.75
N LEU A 147 5.74 24.29 -8.61
CA LEU A 147 6.16 24.85 -9.90
C LEU A 147 6.97 26.14 -9.75
N LEU A 148 6.67 26.91 -8.71
CA LEU A 148 7.50 28.03 -8.28
C LEU A 148 8.88 27.53 -7.86
N ALA A 149 8.95 26.54 -6.98
CA ALA A 149 10.21 25.94 -6.54
C ALA A 149 11.01 25.32 -7.70
N TYR A 150 10.34 24.65 -8.63
CA TYR A 150 10.93 24.05 -9.83
C TYR A 150 11.54 25.13 -10.75
N GLY A 151 10.79 26.20 -11.04
CA GLY A 151 11.30 27.31 -11.84
C GLY A 151 12.51 28.01 -11.21
N VAL A 152 12.47 28.28 -9.90
CA VAL A 152 13.57 28.91 -9.15
C VAL A 152 14.78 27.99 -9.05
N PHE A 153 14.57 26.68 -8.89
CA PHE A 153 15.65 25.71 -8.84
C PHE A 153 16.37 25.61 -10.18
N GLN A 154 15.59 25.48 -11.26
CA GLN A 154 16.13 25.31 -12.61
C GLN A 154 16.78 26.58 -13.16
N SER A 155 16.36 27.78 -12.72
CA SER A 155 17.05 29.03 -13.10
C SER A 155 18.50 29.10 -12.64
N GLY A 156 18.89 28.32 -11.62
CA GLY A 156 20.26 28.24 -11.11
C GLY A 156 21.13 27.17 -11.76
N GLN A 157 20.58 26.36 -12.68
CA GLN A 157 21.30 25.25 -13.33
C GLN A 157 21.90 25.67 -14.68
N PRO A 158 23.12 25.24 -15.04
CA PRO A 158 23.72 25.54 -16.33
C PRO A 158 22.89 24.95 -17.48
N GLY A 159 22.71 25.70 -18.56
CA GLY A 159 21.94 25.29 -19.75
C GLY A 159 20.43 25.55 -19.72
N HIS A 160 19.86 26.00 -18.59
CA HIS A 160 18.43 26.27 -18.45
C HIS A 160 18.14 27.79 -18.51
N ILE A 161 17.03 28.18 -19.16
CA ILE A 161 16.67 29.59 -19.37
C ILE A 161 15.26 29.85 -18.84
N VAL A 162 15.16 30.25 -17.58
CA VAL A 162 13.88 30.56 -16.94
C VAL A 162 13.68 32.07 -16.87
N GLY A 163 12.88 32.62 -17.78
CA GLY A 163 12.46 34.03 -17.76
C GLY A 163 11.17 34.27 -16.96
N TRP A 164 10.82 35.54 -16.73
CA TRP A 164 9.55 35.93 -16.08
C TRP A 164 8.29 35.36 -16.78
N GLN A 165 8.40 35.09 -18.08
CA GLN A 165 7.36 34.49 -18.91
C GLN A 165 6.89 33.12 -18.38
N TYR A 166 7.80 32.33 -17.81
CA TYR A 166 7.47 31.03 -17.22
C TYR A 166 6.44 31.18 -16.11
N TYR A 167 6.65 32.12 -15.17
CA TYR A 167 5.76 32.33 -14.04
C TYR A 167 4.38 32.87 -14.45
N LEU A 168 4.28 33.59 -15.57
CA LEU A 168 3.00 34.08 -16.09
C LEU A 168 2.24 33.00 -16.88
N CYS A 169 2.94 32.21 -17.69
CA CYS A 169 2.32 31.19 -18.54
C CYS A 169 1.91 29.94 -17.75
N THR A 170 2.67 29.58 -16.70
CA THR A 170 2.43 28.38 -15.91
C THR A 170 1.00 28.32 -15.32
N PRO A 171 0.46 29.37 -14.67
CA PRO A 171 -0.94 29.38 -14.22
C PRO A 171 -1.95 29.12 -15.34
N ILE A 172 -1.72 29.65 -16.54
CA ILE A 172 -2.60 29.45 -17.70
C ILE A 172 -2.59 27.97 -18.13
N LEU A 173 -1.40 27.36 -18.22
CA LEU A 173 -1.25 25.94 -18.54
C LEU A 173 -1.94 25.05 -17.52
N ILE A 174 -1.84 25.39 -16.24
CA ILE A 174 -2.50 24.65 -15.17
C ILE A 174 -4.03 24.77 -15.26
N ILE A 175 -4.57 25.94 -15.58
CA ILE A 175 -6.02 26.10 -15.81
C ILE A 175 -6.48 25.24 -16.99
N LEU A 176 -5.75 25.26 -18.11
CA LEU A 176 -6.05 24.42 -19.26
C LEU A 176 -6.03 22.92 -18.88
N PHE A 177 -5.01 22.50 -18.15
CA PHE A 177 -4.88 21.12 -17.69
C PHE A 177 -6.04 20.68 -16.79
N ILE A 178 -6.53 21.54 -15.88
CA ILE A 178 -7.63 21.22 -14.95
C ILE A 178 -8.96 20.97 -15.67
N ILE A 179 -9.22 21.63 -16.81
CA ILE A 179 -10.50 21.54 -17.52
C ILE A 179 -10.74 20.14 -18.07
N LEU A 180 -9.71 19.47 -18.62
CA LEU A 180 -9.83 18.14 -19.24
C LEU A 180 -10.36 17.05 -18.27
N PRO A 181 -9.72 16.79 -17.12
CA PRO A 181 -10.24 15.87 -16.12
C PRO A 181 -11.55 16.37 -15.49
N GLY A 182 -11.81 17.69 -15.46
CA GLY A 182 -13.11 18.25 -15.05
C GLY A 182 -14.26 17.79 -15.94
N VAL A 183 -14.10 17.96 -17.26
CA VAL A 183 -15.08 17.51 -18.26
C VAL A 183 -15.21 15.98 -18.26
N ALA A 184 -14.09 15.27 -18.32
CA ALA A 184 -14.09 13.80 -18.32
C ALA A 184 -14.74 13.21 -17.05
N GLY A 185 -14.42 13.78 -15.88
CA GLY A 185 -14.99 13.36 -14.60
C GLY A 185 -16.50 13.65 -14.50
N CYS A 186 -16.95 14.80 -14.99
CA CYS A 186 -18.39 15.12 -15.03
C CYS A 186 -19.16 14.23 -16.02
N TRP A 187 -18.57 13.90 -17.18
CA TRP A 187 -19.17 12.95 -18.13
C TRP A 187 -19.29 11.56 -17.53
N ALA A 188 -18.24 11.08 -16.88
CA ALA A 188 -18.27 9.82 -16.15
C ALA A 188 -19.34 9.84 -15.05
N ALA A 189 -19.47 10.93 -14.28
CA ALA A 189 -20.53 11.08 -13.28
C ALA A 189 -21.95 11.05 -13.88
N VAL A 190 -22.18 11.74 -15.01
CA VAL A 190 -23.47 11.74 -15.72
C VAL A 190 -23.81 10.36 -16.28
N PHE A 191 -22.83 9.69 -16.89
CA PHE A 191 -22.99 8.34 -17.42
C PHE A 191 -23.25 7.33 -16.29
N MET A 192 -22.46 7.39 -15.22
CA MET A 192 -22.64 6.52 -14.06
C MET A 192 -23.99 6.72 -13.39
N ALA A 193 -24.45 7.96 -13.16
CA ALA A 193 -25.75 8.23 -12.56
C ALA A 193 -26.92 7.69 -13.40
N ARG A 194 -26.74 7.56 -14.72
CA ARG A 194 -27.74 6.94 -15.61
C ARG A 194 -27.91 5.45 -15.36
N TYR A 195 -26.86 4.71 -15.02
CA TYR A 195 -26.89 3.24 -14.97
C TYR A 195 -26.70 2.64 -13.56
N LEU A 196 -26.05 3.37 -12.66
CA LEU A 196 -25.72 2.93 -11.30
C LEU A 196 -26.64 3.60 -10.29
N ASP A 197 -27.19 2.81 -9.37
CA ASP A 197 -27.98 3.32 -8.26
C ASP A 197 -27.13 3.84 -7.10
N ARG A 198 -27.75 4.60 -6.19
CA ARG A 198 -27.10 5.37 -5.11
C ARG A 198 -26.05 4.61 -4.29
N SER A 199 -26.31 3.36 -3.90
CA SER A 199 -25.38 2.53 -3.10
C SER A 199 -24.37 1.78 -3.98
N LEU A 200 -24.79 1.37 -5.18
CA LEU A 200 -23.93 0.69 -6.15
C LEU A 200 -22.86 1.63 -6.71
N PHE A 201 -23.18 2.91 -6.90
CA PHE A 201 -22.22 3.93 -7.31
C PHE A 201 -21.06 4.06 -6.32
N GLN A 202 -21.37 4.14 -5.02
CA GLN A 202 -20.34 4.28 -4.00
C GLN A 202 -19.53 3.00 -3.84
N ALA A 203 -20.20 1.84 -3.89
CA ALA A 203 -19.51 0.55 -3.84
C ALA A 203 -18.59 0.36 -5.06
N THR A 204 -19.05 0.69 -6.28
CA THR A 204 -18.24 0.56 -7.50
C THR A 204 -17.09 1.55 -7.56
N ALA A 205 -17.31 2.82 -7.18
CA ALA A 205 -16.24 3.82 -7.11
C ALA A 205 -15.17 3.43 -6.06
N VAL A 206 -15.59 2.90 -4.91
CA VAL A 206 -14.68 2.37 -3.88
C VAL A 206 -13.93 1.15 -4.37
N LEU A 207 -14.60 0.19 -5.01
CA LEU A 207 -13.96 -1.01 -5.54
C LEU A 207 -12.97 -0.67 -6.65
N ILE A 208 -13.29 0.29 -7.53
CA ILE A 208 -12.37 0.79 -8.55
C ILE A 208 -11.18 1.49 -7.90
N LEU A 209 -11.39 2.30 -6.86
CA LEU A 209 -10.29 2.93 -6.13
C LEU A 209 -9.40 1.87 -5.47
N LEU A 210 -9.98 0.91 -4.76
CA LEU A 210 -9.24 -0.19 -4.12
C LEU A 210 -8.53 -1.06 -5.15
N ALA A 211 -9.13 -1.31 -6.31
CA ALA A 211 -8.52 -2.05 -7.40
C ALA A 211 -7.39 -1.26 -8.06
N ILE A 212 -7.55 0.03 -8.31
CA ILE A 212 -6.48 0.91 -8.81
C ILE A 212 -5.33 0.92 -7.82
N VAL A 213 -5.63 1.05 -6.53
CA VAL A 213 -4.60 1.09 -5.51
C VAL A 213 -3.92 -0.27 -5.35
N TYR A 214 -4.67 -1.38 -5.38
CA TYR A 214 -4.11 -2.72 -5.41
C TYR A 214 -3.20 -2.92 -6.63
N LEU A 215 -3.67 -2.55 -7.82
CA LEU A 215 -2.89 -2.61 -9.07
C LEU A 215 -1.64 -1.73 -8.98
N LEU A 216 -1.74 -0.54 -8.38
CA LEU A 216 -0.61 0.32 -8.13
C LEU A 216 0.37 -0.36 -7.18
N THR A 217 -0.10 -0.97 -6.09
CA THR A 217 0.78 -1.70 -5.16
C THR A 217 1.43 -2.90 -5.81
N ALA A 218 0.69 -3.70 -6.60
CA ALA A 218 1.19 -4.87 -7.32
C ALA A 218 2.21 -4.49 -8.40
N TYR A 219 1.93 -3.42 -9.15
CA TYR A 219 2.81 -2.90 -10.19
C TYR A 219 4.07 -2.25 -9.63
N LEU A 220 3.93 -1.54 -8.51
CA LEU A 220 5.05 -0.93 -7.77
C LEU A 220 5.76 -1.92 -6.84
N GLN A 221 5.39 -3.21 -6.80
CA GLN A 221 6.07 -4.18 -5.93
C GLN A 221 7.58 -4.17 -6.20
N PRO A 222 8.41 -4.00 -5.16
CA PRO A 222 9.85 -3.86 -5.31
C PRO A 222 10.48 -5.12 -5.89
N GLU A 223 11.38 -4.96 -6.85
CA GLU A 223 12.41 -5.96 -7.06
C GLU A 223 13.43 -5.76 -5.94
N ALA A 224 13.61 -6.78 -5.08
CA ALA A 224 14.55 -6.74 -3.97
C ALA A 224 15.96 -6.43 -4.50
N ALA A 225 16.42 -5.21 -4.29
CA ALA A 225 17.80 -4.81 -4.50
C ALA A 225 18.52 -4.97 -3.16
N SER A 226 19.45 -5.92 -3.06
CA SER A 226 20.28 -6.06 -1.86
C SER A 226 21.41 -5.03 -1.86
N GLU A 227 21.92 -4.71 -0.67
CA GLU A 227 22.97 -3.71 -0.40
C GLU A 227 24.24 -3.90 -1.26
N GLN A 228 24.54 -5.11 -1.73
CA GLN A 228 25.72 -5.39 -2.57
C GLN A 228 25.61 -4.92 -4.02
N THR A 229 24.40 -4.61 -4.53
CA THR A 229 24.22 -4.01 -5.87
C THR A 229 24.31 -2.48 -5.87
N LEU A 230 24.32 -1.83 -4.70
CA LEU A 230 24.35 -0.36 -4.59
C LEU A 230 25.68 0.27 -5.03
N GLU A 231 26.80 -0.45 -4.92
CA GLU A 231 28.12 0.14 -5.22
C GLU A 231 28.54 0.03 -6.68
N VAL A 232 28.09 -0.99 -7.44
CA VAL A 232 28.65 -1.26 -8.78
C VAL A 232 27.69 -0.94 -9.94
N ARG A 233 26.39 -0.73 -9.72
CA ARG A 233 25.48 -0.42 -10.85
C ARG A 233 24.29 0.48 -10.51
N VAL A 234 24.59 1.69 -10.04
CA VAL A 234 23.63 2.80 -9.93
C VAL A 234 22.81 2.96 -11.23
N VAL A 235 23.42 2.76 -12.40
CA VAL A 235 22.76 2.87 -13.72
C VAL A 235 21.69 1.78 -13.94
N ASP A 236 21.94 0.52 -13.57
CA ASP A 236 20.97 -0.59 -13.76
C ASP A 236 19.82 -0.49 -12.75
N LEU A 237 20.09 0.00 -11.53
CA LEU A 237 19.04 0.34 -10.56
C LEU A 237 18.15 1.49 -11.08
N THR A 238 18.75 2.48 -11.75
CA THR A 238 18.01 3.61 -12.33
C THR A 238 17.14 3.13 -13.48
N ASP A 239 17.66 2.34 -14.40
CA ASP A 239 16.93 1.88 -15.59
C ASP A 239 15.74 0.97 -15.22
N ARG A 240 15.91 0.11 -14.19
CA ARG A 240 14.81 -0.72 -13.66
C ARG A 240 13.74 0.09 -12.93
N MET A 241 14.10 1.09 -12.12
CA MET A 241 13.13 1.96 -11.44
C MET A 241 12.43 2.92 -12.43
N LEU A 242 13.14 3.37 -13.47
CA LEU A 242 12.61 4.19 -14.55
C LEU A 242 11.66 3.40 -15.46
N SER A 243 11.94 2.12 -15.73
CA SER A 243 11.08 1.26 -16.55
C SER A 243 9.65 1.15 -15.98
N LYS A 244 9.53 1.03 -14.65
CA LYS A 244 8.23 0.98 -13.97
C LYS A 244 7.48 2.30 -14.02
N THR A 245 8.14 3.43 -14.23
CA THR A 245 7.48 4.75 -14.32
C THR A 245 7.11 5.18 -15.74
N GLN A 246 7.35 4.33 -16.75
CA GLN A 246 7.06 4.63 -18.16
C GLN A 246 5.59 4.99 -18.44
N PHE A 247 4.64 4.50 -17.65
CA PHE A 247 3.22 4.85 -17.83
C PHE A 247 2.97 6.37 -17.76
N ALA A 248 3.77 7.10 -16.98
CA ALA A 248 3.65 8.55 -16.86
C ALA A 248 4.05 9.30 -18.16
N HIS A 249 4.78 8.62 -19.05
CA HIS A 249 5.19 9.13 -20.36
C HIS A 249 4.25 8.73 -21.51
N PHE A 250 3.04 8.24 -21.19
CA PHE A 250 2.10 7.87 -22.25
C PHE A 250 1.71 9.11 -23.09
N PRO A 251 1.94 9.12 -24.42
CA PRO A 251 1.85 10.34 -25.23
C PRO A 251 0.47 11.00 -25.30
N PHE A 252 -0.60 10.23 -25.03
CA PHE A 252 -1.97 10.73 -25.08
C PHE A 252 -2.50 11.24 -23.72
N LEU A 253 -1.68 11.23 -22.66
CA LEU A 253 -2.11 11.77 -21.37
C LEU A 253 -2.01 13.30 -21.34
N PRO A 254 -3.04 14.00 -20.81
CA PRO A 254 -2.94 15.45 -20.57
C PRO A 254 -1.77 15.84 -19.66
N SER A 255 -1.40 14.96 -18.73
CA SER A 255 -0.23 15.15 -17.86
C SER A 255 1.06 15.17 -18.66
N TYR A 256 1.18 14.34 -19.70
CA TYR A 256 2.36 14.31 -20.57
C TYR A 256 2.51 15.63 -21.35
N TRP A 257 1.42 16.18 -21.87
CA TRP A 257 1.46 17.47 -22.58
C TRP A 257 1.85 18.62 -21.64
N LEU A 258 1.30 18.64 -20.43
CA LEU A 258 1.65 19.64 -19.42
C LEU A 258 3.12 19.53 -18.99
N SER A 259 3.58 18.32 -18.65
CA SER A 259 4.96 18.09 -18.22
C SER A 259 5.96 18.48 -19.29
N ASN A 260 5.77 18.06 -20.56
CA ASN A 260 6.65 18.49 -21.65
C ASN A 260 6.61 20.00 -21.89
N SER A 261 5.43 20.62 -21.76
CA SER A 261 5.32 22.08 -21.90
C SER A 261 6.18 22.80 -20.85
N ILE A 262 6.24 22.28 -19.62
CA ILE A 262 7.00 22.86 -18.51
C ILE A 262 8.49 22.55 -18.63
N THR A 263 8.88 21.29 -18.84
CA THR A 263 10.28 20.86 -18.89
C THR A 263 11.00 21.45 -20.11
N SER A 264 10.41 21.32 -21.31
CA SER A 264 11.00 21.89 -22.53
C SER A 264 11.09 23.42 -22.50
N TRP A 265 10.19 24.10 -21.78
CA TRP A 265 10.29 25.55 -21.61
C TRP A 265 11.49 25.94 -20.76
N VAL A 266 11.72 25.20 -19.67
CA VAL A 266 12.81 25.42 -18.73
C VAL A 266 14.17 25.07 -19.34
N GLU A 267 14.22 24.05 -20.20
CA GLU A 267 15.39 23.68 -21.02
C GLU A 267 15.67 24.67 -22.17
N GLY A 268 14.78 25.64 -22.43
CA GLY A 268 14.94 26.63 -23.51
C GLY A 268 14.45 26.15 -24.89
N LEU A 269 13.88 24.94 -24.99
CA LEU A 269 13.28 24.37 -26.20
C LEU A 269 11.87 24.93 -26.46
N LYS A 270 11.79 26.23 -26.79
CA LYS A 270 10.53 26.97 -26.96
C LYS A 270 9.58 26.37 -28.01
N SER A 271 10.11 25.79 -29.10
CA SER A 271 9.29 25.19 -30.16
C SER A 271 8.52 23.97 -29.65
N THR A 272 9.22 23.05 -28.96
CA THR A 272 8.61 21.85 -28.37
C THR A 272 7.61 22.22 -27.29
N ALA A 273 7.97 23.17 -26.42
CA ALA A 273 7.05 23.69 -25.41
C ALA A 273 5.78 24.27 -26.06
N GLY A 274 5.93 25.15 -27.05
CA GLY A 274 4.80 25.77 -27.77
C GLY A 274 3.89 24.74 -28.46
N PHE A 275 4.45 23.68 -29.06
CA PHE A 275 3.68 22.59 -29.64
C PHE A 275 2.76 21.93 -28.61
N PHE A 276 3.30 21.53 -27.45
CA PHE A 276 2.50 20.88 -26.41
C PHE A 276 1.47 21.81 -25.75
N VAL A 277 1.76 23.11 -25.65
CA VAL A 277 0.77 24.12 -25.23
C VAL A 277 -0.42 24.16 -26.20
N LEU A 278 -0.16 24.15 -27.51
CA LEU A 278 -1.21 24.13 -28.54
C LEU A 278 -2.00 22.82 -28.55
N VAL A 279 -1.34 21.68 -28.33
CA VAL A 279 -2.01 20.38 -28.16
C VAL A 279 -2.94 20.43 -26.95
N LEU A 280 -2.48 20.95 -25.81
CA LEU A 280 -3.32 21.07 -24.62
C LEU A 280 -4.51 22.00 -24.87
N LEU A 281 -4.27 23.18 -25.47
CA LEU A 281 -5.30 24.16 -25.78
C LEU A 281 -6.37 23.61 -26.74
N SER A 282 -5.96 22.97 -27.83
CA SER A 282 -6.88 22.40 -28.82
C SER A 282 -7.79 21.33 -28.21
N ASN A 283 -7.25 20.45 -27.37
CA ASN A 283 -8.05 19.45 -26.66
C ASN A 283 -9.02 20.10 -25.66
N VAL A 284 -8.58 21.12 -24.91
CA VAL A 284 -9.45 21.85 -23.97
C VAL A 284 -10.61 22.53 -24.70
N LEU A 285 -10.33 23.18 -25.84
CA LEU A 285 -11.37 23.82 -26.64
C LEU A 285 -12.36 22.79 -27.18
N PHE A 286 -11.89 21.66 -27.71
CA PHE A 286 -12.75 20.62 -28.26
C PHE A 286 -13.63 19.95 -27.19
N PHE A 287 -13.02 19.40 -26.13
CA PHE A 287 -13.77 18.72 -25.06
C PHE A 287 -14.60 19.69 -24.23
N GLY A 288 -14.08 20.90 -23.97
CA GLY A 288 -14.82 21.97 -23.33
C GLY A 288 -16.07 22.37 -24.13
N PHE A 289 -15.94 22.53 -25.45
CA PHE A 289 -17.08 22.82 -26.32
C PHE A 289 -18.16 21.72 -26.28
N LEU A 290 -17.75 20.45 -26.36
CA LEU A 290 -18.69 19.32 -26.23
C LEU A 290 -19.39 19.31 -24.87
N GLY A 291 -18.63 19.57 -23.79
CA GLY A 291 -19.17 19.70 -22.44
C GLY A 291 -20.20 20.82 -22.30
N PHE A 292 -19.95 21.97 -22.92
CA PHE A 292 -20.83 23.13 -22.83
C PHE A 292 -22.06 23.06 -23.74
N THR A 293 -22.08 22.20 -24.77
CA THR A 293 -23.16 22.22 -25.77
C THR A 293 -24.02 20.96 -25.78
N GLN A 294 -23.43 19.76 -25.68
CA GLN A 294 -24.17 18.52 -25.90
C GLN A 294 -24.59 17.82 -24.60
N THR A 295 -23.80 17.94 -23.53
CA THR A 295 -24.01 17.12 -22.32
C THR A 295 -25.18 17.52 -21.44
N GLY A 296 -25.75 18.71 -21.61
CA GLY A 296 -26.98 19.11 -20.92
C GLY A 296 -28.16 18.15 -21.12
N LYS A 297 -28.30 17.58 -22.32
CA LYS A 297 -29.39 16.63 -22.65
C LYS A 297 -29.26 15.33 -21.86
N TYR A 298 -28.05 14.78 -21.81
CA TYR A 298 -27.75 13.56 -21.05
C TYR A 298 -27.86 13.80 -19.55
N PHE A 299 -27.41 14.97 -19.07
CA PHE A 299 -27.55 15.36 -17.66
C PHE A 299 -29.02 15.38 -17.23
N HIS A 300 -29.91 15.97 -18.02
CA HIS A 300 -31.35 16.00 -17.70
C HIS A 300 -31.95 14.60 -17.58
N GLN A 301 -31.63 13.70 -18.53
CA GLN A 301 -32.07 12.31 -18.51
C GLN A 301 -31.57 11.59 -17.26
N SER A 302 -30.27 11.72 -16.95
CA SER A 302 -29.67 11.12 -15.75
C SER A 302 -30.29 11.67 -14.47
N LEU A 303 -30.51 12.98 -14.38
CA LEU A 303 -31.12 13.61 -13.20
C LEU A 303 -32.57 13.13 -13.01
N SER A 304 -33.33 12.98 -14.10
CA SER A 304 -34.69 12.43 -14.04
C SER A 304 -34.68 10.97 -13.59
N ALA A 305 -33.76 10.16 -14.11
CA ALA A 305 -33.62 8.77 -13.71
C ALA A 305 -33.29 8.65 -12.20
N THR A 306 -32.32 9.43 -11.71
CA THR A 306 -31.91 9.41 -10.30
C THR A 306 -33.04 9.86 -9.36
N LEU A 307 -33.82 10.88 -9.73
CA LEU A 307 -34.97 11.34 -8.93
C LEU A 307 -36.16 10.37 -8.97
N SER A 308 -36.35 9.65 -10.08
CA SER A 308 -37.43 8.64 -10.21
C SER A 308 -37.15 7.34 -9.46
N ARG A 309 -35.90 7.10 -9.05
CA ARG A 309 -35.49 5.88 -8.35
C ARG A 309 -35.80 5.98 -6.86
N GLY A 310 -36.59 5.03 -6.35
CA GLY A 310 -36.75 4.82 -4.91
C GLY A 310 -35.46 4.40 -4.23
N SER A 311 -35.39 4.53 -2.90
CA SER A 311 -34.24 4.06 -2.11
C SER A 311 -34.07 2.54 -2.22
N LEU A 312 -32.97 2.07 -2.83
CA LEU A 312 -32.61 0.64 -2.88
C LEU A 312 -32.55 -0.02 -1.50
N ALA A 313 -32.26 0.74 -0.43
CA ALA A 313 -32.25 0.22 0.93
C ALA A 313 -33.66 -0.20 1.42
N GLY A 314 -34.71 0.28 0.77
CA GLY A 314 -36.09 -0.13 1.00
C GLY A 314 -36.59 -1.25 0.07
N ASP A 315 -36.00 -1.38 -1.13
CA ASP A 315 -36.48 -2.29 -2.19
C ASP A 315 -35.39 -3.30 -2.60
N TRP A 316 -35.04 -4.21 -1.67
CA TRP A 316 -34.02 -5.24 -1.91
C TRP A 316 -34.37 -6.21 -3.05
N SER A 317 -35.64 -6.26 -3.47
CA SER A 317 -36.08 -6.99 -4.66
C SER A 317 -35.25 -6.60 -5.89
N ARG A 318 -34.96 -5.30 -6.05
CA ARG A 318 -34.09 -4.74 -7.10
C ARG A 318 -32.62 -4.98 -6.82
N ALA A 319 -32.18 -4.89 -5.56
CA ALA A 319 -30.79 -5.14 -5.19
C ALA A 319 -30.33 -6.57 -5.56
N VAL A 320 -31.20 -7.57 -5.34
CA VAL A 320 -30.95 -8.96 -5.77
C VAL A 320 -30.78 -9.07 -7.29
N GLN A 321 -31.44 -8.20 -8.07
CA GLN A 321 -31.25 -8.16 -9.52
C GLN A 321 -29.86 -7.64 -9.94
N PHE A 322 -29.22 -6.84 -9.10
CA PHE A 322 -27.86 -6.34 -9.35
C PHE A 322 -26.76 -7.27 -8.82
N GLY A 323 -27.11 -8.27 -8.00
CA GLY A 323 -26.17 -9.25 -7.44
C GLY A 323 -25.26 -9.90 -8.50
N PRO A 324 -25.82 -10.49 -9.59
CA PRO A 324 -25.01 -11.10 -10.64
C PRO A 324 -24.04 -10.13 -11.34
N ARG A 325 -24.41 -8.85 -11.48
CA ARG A 325 -23.54 -7.81 -12.03
C ARG A 325 -22.36 -7.49 -11.12
N LEU A 326 -22.59 -7.43 -9.80
CA LEU A 326 -21.52 -7.22 -8.83
C LEU A 326 -20.54 -8.39 -8.84
N CYS A 327 -21.04 -9.63 -8.91
CA CYS A 327 -20.17 -10.80 -9.04
C CYS A 327 -19.29 -10.72 -10.29
N ALA A 328 -19.85 -10.33 -11.44
CA ALA A 328 -19.08 -10.16 -12.68
C ALA A 328 -17.97 -9.09 -12.55
N GLN A 329 -18.23 -7.99 -11.84
CA GLN A 329 -17.21 -6.98 -11.55
C GLN A 329 -16.09 -7.53 -10.65
N VAL A 330 -16.44 -8.29 -9.62
CA VAL A 330 -15.42 -8.88 -8.73
C VAL A 330 -14.60 -9.93 -9.47
N ILE A 331 -15.20 -10.72 -10.37
CA ILE A 331 -14.47 -11.66 -11.23
C ILE A 331 -13.47 -10.91 -12.12
N LEU A 332 -13.86 -9.78 -12.73
CA LEU A 332 -12.95 -8.93 -13.50
C LEU A 332 -11.75 -8.43 -12.69
N ILE A 333 -11.99 -7.98 -11.46
CA ILE A 333 -10.93 -7.46 -10.57
C ILE A 333 -10.04 -8.61 -10.08
N ALA A 334 -10.65 -9.72 -9.68
CA ALA A 334 -9.94 -10.89 -9.18
C ALA A 334 -9.04 -11.53 -10.25
N TRP A 335 -9.38 -11.40 -11.54
CA TRP A 335 -8.51 -11.80 -12.66
C TRP A 335 -7.11 -11.14 -12.63
N LEU A 336 -7.02 -9.93 -12.07
CA LEU A 336 -5.78 -9.17 -11.95
C LEU A 336 -5.01 -9.47 -10.64
N MET A 337 -5.57 -10.30 -9.76
CA MET A 337 -4.91 -10.77 -8.55
C MET A 337 -4.12 -12.07 -8.81
N PRO A 338 -3.21 -12.49 -7.90
CA PRO A 338 -2.49 -13.75 -7.98
C PRO A 338 -3.42 -14.96 -8.19
N TYR A 339 -3.23 -15.68 -9.29
CA TYR A 339 -3.89 -16.96 -9.56
C TYR A 339 -3.06 -18.14 -9.09
N VAL A 340 -1.73 -18.03 -9.23
CA VAL A 340 -0.77 -19.01 -8.75
C VAL A 340 0.18 -18.33 -7.77
N ASP A 341 0.37 -18.90 -6.59
CA ASP A 341 1.27 -18.40 -5.55
C ASP A 341 2.43 -19.38 -5.34
N PHE A 342 3.66 -18.88 -5.44
CA PHE A 342 4.91 -19.62 -5.25
C PHE A 342 5.60 -19.24 -3.93
N SER A 343 4.94 -18.47 -3.08
CA SER A 343 5.48 -18.05 -1.77
C SER A 343 5.87 -19.25 -0.89
N SER A 344 5.07 -20.33 -0.90
CA SER A 344 5.34 -21.57 -0.18
C SER A 344 6.63 -22.25 -0.65
N MET A 345 6.87 -22.30 -1.97
CA MET A 345 8.09 -22.83 -2.56
C MET A 345 9.32 -22.01 -2.15
N LYS A 346 9.20 -20.68 -2.19
CA LYS A 346 10.30 -19.79 -1.74
C LYS A 346 10.60 -19.98 -0.26
N ALA A 347 9.59 -20.11 0.59
CA ALA A 347 9.77 -20.36 2.02
C ALA A 347 10.47 -21.70 2.28
N ALA A 348 10.09 -22.77 1.57
CA ALA A 348 10.73 -24.07 1.70
C ALA A 348 12.22 -24.04 1.31
N TRP A 349 12.58 -23.33 0.23
CA TRP A 349 13.97 -23.14 -0.15
C TRP A 349 14.74 -22.25 0.81
N HIS A 350 14.11 -21.20 1.34
CA HIS A 350 14.70 -20.34 2.35
C HIS A 350 15.06 -21.14 3.62
N GLU A 351 14.17 -22.01 4.07
CA GLU A 351 14.40 -22.94 5.19
C GLU A 351 15.59 -23.89 4.91
N LYS A 352 15.74 -24.37 3.67
CA LYS A 352 16.90 -25.19 3.27
C LYS A 352 18.23 -24.43 3.25
N PHE A 353 18.21 -23.13 2.96
CA PHE A 353 19.42 -22.30 2.90
C PHE A 353 19.83 -21.71 4.24
N THR A 354 18.90 -21.58 5.19
CA THR A 354 19.18 -21.03 6.53
C THR A 354 20.41 -21.69 7.19
N PRO A 355 20.57 -23.03 7.19
CA PRO A 355 21.71 -23.68 7.84
C PRO A 355 23.08 -23.43 7.17
N LEU A 356 23.10 -23.02 5.90
CA LEU A 356 24.32 -22.63 5.18
C LEU A 356 24.70 -21.19 5.55
N ASN A 357 23.72 -20.29 5.57
CA ASN A 357 23.91 -18.89 5.95
C ASN A 357 24.37 -18.74 7.41
N GLU A 358 23.75 -19.47 8.34
CA GLU A 358 24.15 -19.46 9.76
C GLU A 358 25.59 -19.97 9.96
N GLU A 359 25.97 -21.06 9.30
CA GLU A 359 27.33 -21.61 9.46
C GLU A 359 28.39 -20.70 8.81
N TYR A 360 28.05 -20.05 7.70
CA TYR A 360 28.90 -19.02 7.12
C TYR A 360 29.11 -17.83 8.05
N SER A 361 28.05 -17.31 8.68
CA SER A 361 28.19 -16.20 9.63
C SER A 361 29.00 -16.59 10.86
N ASP A 362 28.79 -17.81 11.36
CA ASP A 362 29.58 -18.36 12.48
C ASP A 362 31.07 -18.44 12.11
N LEU A 363 31.39 -18.91 10.89
CA LEU A 363 32.76 -19.08 10.43
C LEU A 363 33.48 -17.77 10.05
N LYS A 364 32.75 -16.78 9.53
CA LYS A 364 33.33 -15.51 9.07
C LYS A 364 33.94 -14.68 10.21
N GLU A 365 33.34 -14.74 11.40
CA GLU A 365 33.81 -14.02 12.60
C GLU A 365 34.78 -14.84 13.46
N ALA A 366 35.07 -16.09 13.07
CA ALA A 366 36.06 -16.90 13.76
C ALA A 366 37.46 -16.30 13.56
N GLN A 367 38.14 -15.90 14.65
CA GLN A 367 39.46 -15.24 14.60
C GLN A 367 40.57 -16.08 13.95
N ASP A 368 40.36 -17.40 13.83
CA ASP A 368 41.38 -18.37 13.41
C ASP A 368 41.24 -18.83 11.94
N ILE A 369 40.27 -18.30 11.17
CA ILE A 369 39.97 -18.77 9.81
C ILE A 369 40.30 -17.68 8.78
N SER A 370 41.19 -18.00 7.84
CA SER A 370 41.52 -17.10 6.74
C SER A 370 40.44 -17.10 5.65
N ALA A 371 40.26 -15.99 4.92
CA ALA A 371 39.26 -15.89 3.85
C ALA A 371 39.40 -16.97 2.73
N PRO A 372 40.62 -17.36 2.29
CA PRO A 372 40.81 -18.50 1.38
C PRO A 372 40.35 -19.86 1.95
N ASP A 373 40.50 -20.06 3.26
CA ASP A 373 40.12 -21.32 3.91
C ASP A 373 38.61 -21.42 4.12
N LEU A 374 37.93 -20.29 4.38
CA LEU A 374 36.47 -20.21 4.53
C LEU A 374 35.71 -20.85 3.35
N GLY A 375 36.19 -20.63 2.11
CA GLY A 375 35.61 -21.19 0.90
C GLY A 375 35.67 -22.73 0.82
N ARG A 376 36.69 -23.36 1.43
CA ARG A 376 36.83 -24.82 1.49
C ARG A 376 35.88 -25.44 2.50
N TRP A 377 35.58 -24.74 3.60
CA TRP A 377 34.72 -25.21 4.69
C TRP A 377 33.23 -25.23 4.33
N LEU A 378 32.81 -24.59 3.25
CA LEU A 378 31.40 -24.60 2.82
C LEU A 378 31.14 -25.61 1.70
N THR A 379 32.21 -26.13 1.08
CA THR A 379 32.17 -26.87 -0.19
C THR A 379 31.29 -28.12 -0.15
N ASN A 380 31.27 -28.89 0.95
CA ASN A 380 30.48 -30.12 1.00
C ASN A 380 28.97 -29.83 1.16
N LYS A 381 28.58 -28.84 2.00
CA LYS A 381 27.16 -28.44 2.10
C LYS A 381 26.65 -27.89 0.79
N VAL A 382 27.47 -27.06 0.15
CA VAL A 382 27.23 -26.54 -1.19
C VAL A 382 27.07 -27.67 -2.22
N SER A 383 27.91 -28.70 -2.17
CA SER A 383 27.83 -29.85 -3.08
C SER A 383 26.59 -30.74 -2.88
N LEU A 384 25.92 -30.64 -1.73
CA LEU A 384 24.64 -31.32 -1.48
C LEU A 384 23.45 -30.50 -1.99
N LEU A 385 23.53 -29.17 -1.92
CA LEU A 385 22.47 -28.25 -2.36
C LEU A 385 22.46 -28.04 -3.87
N GLU A 386 23.62 -28.01 -4.52
CA GLU A 386 23.77 -27.77 -5.96
C GLU A 386 23.01 -28.78 -6.85
N PRO A 387 23.09 -30.11 -6.60
CA PRO A 387 22.31 -31.11 -7.34
C PRO A 387 20.80 -30.99 -7.14
N GLU A 388 20.34 -30.49 -5.98
CA GLU A 388 18.90 -30.28 -5.72
C GLU A 388 18.36 -29.06 -6.47
N MET A 389 19.15 -27.99 -6.60
CA MET A 389 18.78 -26.81 -7.40
C MET A 389 18.82 -27.09 -8.90
N ALA A 390 19.60 -28.08 -9.32
CA ALA A 390 19.72 -28.53 -10.71
C ALA A 390 18.66 -29.57 -11.10
N ARG A 391 17.47 -29.53 -10.49
CA ARG A 391 16.30 -30.39 -10.79
C ARG A 391 15.06 -29.53 -11.07
N GLY A 392 14.09 -30.09 -11.81
CA GLY A 392 12.82 -29.42 -12.11
C GLY A 392 12.96 -28.11 -12.89
N GLN A 393 12.08 -27.12 -12.65
CA GLN A 393 12.14 -25.83 -13.35
C GLN A 393 13.26 -24.89 -12.85
N LEU A 394 13.87 -25.18 -11.69
CA LEU A 394 15.05 -24.44 -11.20
C LEU A 394 16.33 -24.76 -11.98
N TYR A 395 16.28 -25.80 -12.80
CA TYR A 395 17.33 -26.14 -13.76
C TYR A 395 17.66 -24.99 -14.72
N ALA A 396 16.72 -24.09 -15.04
CA ALA A 396 17.00 -22.99 -15.96
C ALA A 396 17.63 -21.74 -15.29
N LEU A 397 18.03 -21.82 -14.03
CA LEU A 397 18.88 -20.78 -13.43
C LEU A 397 20.22 -20.71 -14.19
N LYS A 398 20.80 -19.51 -14.37
CA LYS A 398 22.07 -19.36 -15.10
C LYS A 398 23.15 -20.30 -14.53
N PRO A 399 24.03 -20.90 -15.37
CA PRO A 399 25.08 -21.81 -14.92
C PRO A 399 25.99 -21.21 -13.85
N GLU A 400 26.42 -19.96 -14.03
CA GLU A 400 27.23 -19.18 -13.09
C GLU A 400 26.56 -19.00 -11.71
N LEU A 401 25.22 -19.02 -11.66
CA LEU A 401 24.43 -18.88 -10.43
C LEU A 401 24.19 -20.22 -9.73
N ARG A 402 24.31 -21.35 -10.46
CA ARG A 402 24.15 -22.72 -9.94
C ARG A 402 25.46 -23.34 -9.47
N GLN A 403 26.60 -22.88 -9.98
CA GLN A 403 27.95 -23.36 -9.66
C GLN A 403 28.42 -22.91 -8.26
N LEU A 404 27.63 -23.21 -7.24
CA LEU A 404 27.98 -22.86 -5.88
C LEU A 404 29.30 -23.49 -5.47
N TYR A 405 29.60 -24.70 -5.93
CA TYR A 405 30.88 -25.36 -5.69
C TYR A 405 32.06 -24.50 -6.16
N TRP A 406 32.01 -23.99 -7.40
CA TRP A 406 33.07 -23.13 -7.94
C TRP A 406 33.15 -21.78 -7.24
N ARG A 407 32.00 -21.17 -6.90
CA ARG A 407 31.96 -19.89 -6.15
C ARG A 407 32.51 -20.03 -4.72
N SER A 408 32.26 -21.17 -4.09
CA SER A 408 32.84 -21.54 -2.80
C SER A 408 34.36 -21.71 -2.94
N PHE A 409 34.79 -22.46 -3.96
CA PHE A 409 36.19 -22.80 -4.19
C PHE A 409 37.05 -21.61 -4.65
N SER A 410 36.49 -20.69 -5.45
CA SER A 410 37.17 -19.49 -5.95
C SER A 410 37.40 -18.42 -4.87
N GLY A 411 36.81 -18.59 -3.68
CA GLY A 411 36.82 -17.58 -2.61
C GLY A 411 35.79 -16.47 -2.82
N GLU A 412 34.98 -16.52 -3.88
CA GLU A 412 33.94 -15.52 -4.13
C GLU A 412 32.89 -15.50 -3.02
N MET A 413 32.48 -16.67 -2.50
CA MET A 413 31.57 -16.74 -1.36
C MET A 413 32.16 -16.17 -0.07
N ALA A 414 33.48 -16.10 0.08
CA ALA A 414 34.12 -15.48 1.24
C ALA A 414 34.04 -13.94 1.19
N LEU A 415 33.99 -13.36 -0.01
CA LEU A 415 33.83 -11.93 -0.25
C LEU A 415 32.35 -11.51 -0.26
N LEU A 416 31.52 -12.26 -0.98
CA LEU A 416 30.13 -11.90 -1.27
C LEU A 416 29.12 -12.56 -0.33
N GLY A 417 29.51 -13.61 0.39
CA GLY A 417 28.60 -14.44 1.17
C GLY A 417 27.86 -15.49 0.34
N PRO A 418 27.29 -16.53 0.99
CA PRO A 418 26.53 -17.58 0.35
C PRO A 418 25.07 -17.18 0.10
N ASP A 419 24.72 -15.88 0.13
CA ASP A 419 23.33 -15.41 0.07
C ASP A 419 22.62 -15.85 -1.22
N LEU A 420 21.97 -17.00 -1.11
CA LEU A 420 21.18 -17.67 -2.13
C LEU A 420 19.74 -17.16 -2.15
N GLU A 421 19.33 -16.41 -1.12
CA GLU A 421 17.99 -15.86 -1.03
C GLU A 421 17.78 -14.79 -2.10
N HIS A 422 18.80 -13.96 -2.35
CA HIS A 422 18.82 -13.06 -3.50
C HIS A 422 18.68 -13.83 -4.82
N LEU A 423 19.36 -14.97 -4.98
CA LEU A 423 19.35 -15.74 -6.22
C LEU A 423 17.96 -16.31 -6.52
N ILE A 424 17.28 -16.85 -5.51
CA ILE A 424 15.89 -17.31 -5.61
C ILE A 424 14.96 -16.14 -5.86
N ASN A 425 15.09 -15.06 -5.08
CA ASN A 425 14.18 -13.94 -5.23
C ASN A 425 14.37 -13.26 -6.57
N ALA A 426 15.59 -12.97 -7.02
CA ALA A 426 15.87 -12.32 -8.29
C ALA A 426 15.37 -13.12 -9.50
N ASN A 427 15.46 -14.45 -9.48
CA ASN A 427 15.14 -15.29 -10.63
C ASN A 427 13.76 -15.97 -10.58
N LEU A 428 13.08 -15.98 -9.42
CA LEU A 428 11.75 -16.58 -9.26
C LEU A 428 10.69 -15.54 -8.89
N ARG A 429 9.55 -15.62 -9.57
CA ARG A 429 8.36 -14.83 -9.24
C ARG A 429 7.73 -15.35 -7.95
N SER A 430 7.14 -14.46 -7.15
CA SER A 430 6.34 -14.84 -5.99
C SER A 430 4.95 -15.31 -6.39
N SER A 431 4.37 -14.76 -7.45
CA SER A 431 3.05 -15.13 -7.94
C SER A 431 2.88 -14.85 -9.43
N LEU A 432 1.88 -15.48 -10.05
CA LEU A 432 1.44 -15.20 -11.41
C LEU A 432 -0.01 -14.72 -11.40
N THR A 433 -0.26 -13.58 -12.04
CA THR A 433 -1.61 -13.06 -12.28
C THR A 433 -2.24 -13.72 -13.51
N GLY A 434 -3.56 -13.58 -13.70
CA GLY A 434 -4.22 -14.04 -14.92
C GLY A 434 -3.62 -13.41 -16.19
N LEU A 435 -3.16 -12.16 -16.12
CA LEU A 435 -2.49 -11.48 -17.23
C LEU A 435 -1.10 -12.06 -17.52
N ASP A 436 -0.33 -12.41 -16.49
CA ASP A 436 0.99 -13.02 -16.67
C ASP A 436 0.89 -14.40 -17.33
N LEU A 437 -0.12 -15.18 -16.93
CA LEU A 437 -0.42 -16.47 -17.54
C LEU A 437 -0.74 -16.32 -19.03
N VAL A 438 -1.62 -15.38 -19.42
CA VAL A 438 -1.93 -15.10 -20.83
C VAL A 438 -0.69 -14.69 -21.64
N ARG A 439 0.25 -13.97 -21.02
CA ARG A 439 1.51 -13.57 -21.64
C ARG A 439 2.54 -14.70 -21.74
N GLY A 440 2.19 -15.92 -21.33
CA GLY A 440 3.09 -17.07 -21.36
C GLY A 440 4.27 -16.97 -20.39
N ARG A 441 4.12 -16.17 -19.31
CA ARG A 441 5.18 -16.03 -18.32
C ARG A 441 5.20 -17.23 -17.37
N SER A 442 6.39 -17.78 -17.14
CA SER A 442 6.61 -18.89 -16.20
C SER A 442 6.99 -18.38 -14.80
N VAL A 443 7.28 -19.30 -13.87
CA VAL A 443 7.82 -18.96 -12.54
C VAL A 443 9.15 -18.21 -12.61
N LEU A 444 9.89 -18.38 -13.72
CA LEU A 444 11.18 -17.75 -13.96
C LEU A 444 11.01 -16.27 -14.34
N ARG A 445 11.99 -15.45 -13.97
CA ARG A 445 12.07 -14.04 -14.36
C ARG A 445 13.51 -13.62 -14.65
N GLY A 446 13.65 -12.56 -15.44
CA GLY A 446 14.96 -11.98 -15.75
C GLY A 446 15.86 -12.94 -16.55
N PRO A 447 17.17 -12.96 -16.27
CA PRO A 447 18.13 -13.73 -17.07
C PRO A 447 17.91 -15.26 -17.02
N ALA A 448 17.28 -15.79 -15.98
CA ALA A 448 16.92 -17.21 -15.91
C ALA A 448 15.81 -17.60 -16.91
N ALA A 449 14.87 -16.67 -17.18
CA ALA A 449 13.85 -16.91 -18.18
C ALA A 449 14.41 -16.87 -19.61
N GLU A 450 15.41 -16.01 -19.87
CA GLU A 450 16.14 -15.95 -21.14
C GLU A 450 16.95 -17.22 -21.37
N PHE A 451 17.71 -17.65 -20.35
CA PHE A 451 18.49 -18.89 -20.40
C PHE A 451 17.61 -20.12 -20.61
N ALA A 452 16.43 -20.18 -19.99
CA ALA A 452 15.47 -21.28 -20.21
C ALA A 452 15.05 -21.45 -21.68
N THR A 453 15.15 -20.39 -22.48
CA THR A 453 14.78 -20.39 -23.90
C THR A 453 15.95 -20.77 -24.82
N GLU A 454 17.18 -20.84 -24.30
CA GLU A 454 18.37 -21.19 -25.06
C GLU A 454 18.49 -22.72 -25.25
N PRO A 455 18.83 -23.21 -26.45
CA PRO A 455 18.97 -24.64 -26.72
C PRO A 455 20.17 -25.30 -26.00
N GLU A 456 21.17 -24.51 -25.59
CA GLU A 456 22.36 -24.98 -24.86
C GLU A 456 22.16 -25.03 -23.33
N ALA A 457 20.98 -24.67 -22.83
CA ALA A 457 20.67 -24.63 -21.41
C ALA A 457 20.81 -25.99 -20.67
N THR A 458 20.93 -27.08 -21.45
CA THR A 458 21.10 -28.47 -21.01
C THR A 458 22.53 -28.87 -20.62
N LEU A 459 23.53 -28.03 -20.87
CA LEU A 459 24.93 -28.37 -20.58
C LEU A 459 25.32 -27.85 -19.20
N MET A 460 25.29 -28.74 -18.20
CA MET A 460 26.01 -28.52 -16.95
C MET A 460 27.49 -28.91 -17.15
N PRO A 461 28.46 -28.11 -16.69
CA PRO A 461 29.82 -28.61 -16.50
C PRO A 461 29.82 -29.72 -15.43
N ASP A 462 30.78 -30.64 -15.50
CA ASP A 462 30.87 -31.78 -14.60
C ASP A 462 30.83 -31.31 -13.12
N GLY A 463 29.85 -31.82 -12.37
CA GLY A 463 29.72 -31.55 -10.94
C GLY A 463 30.89 -32.15 -10.13
N PRO A 464 30.97 -31.86 -8.82
CA PRO A 464 32.01 -32.43 -7.98
C PRO A 464 32.01 -33.96 -8.05
N THR A 465 33.18 -34.56 -8.29
CA THR A 465 33.34 -35.99 -8.57
C THR A 465 32.89 -36.92 -7.44
N ASN A 466 32.68 -36.42 -6.21
CA ASN A 466 32.24 -37.19 -5.05
C ASN A 466 31.56 -36.30 -3.99
N HIS A 467 30.44 -36.75 -3.40
CA HIS A 467 29.84 -36.13 -2.20
C HIS A 467 30.09 -36.98 -0.96
N VAL A 468 30.04 -36.39 0.24
CA VAL A 468 30.27 -37.12 1.48
C VAL A 468 29.07 -37.07 2.42
N THR A 469 28.53 -38.26 2.71
CA THR A 469 27.50 -38.47 3.73
C THR A 469 28.14 -38.69 5.09
N PHE A 470 27.90 -37.79 6.04
CA PHE A 470 28.40 -37.94 7.41
C PHE A 470 27.65 -39.03 8.16
N LEU A 471 28.39 -39.93 8.80
CA LEU A 471 27.83 -41.07 9.52
C LEU A 471 27.69 -40.78 11.02
N HIS A 472 28.82 -40.76 11.74
CA HIS A 472 28.82 -40.49 13.17
C HIS A 472 30.17 -39.95 13.66
N ARG A 473 30.16 -39.40 14.88
CA ARG A 473 31.35 -38.90 15.56
C ARG A 473 32.25 -40.06 15.98
N VAL A 474 33.55 -39.86 15.83
CA VAL A 474 34.57 -40.85 16.15
C VAL A 474 35.31 -40.42 17.42
N ALA A 475 35.66 -41.38 18.28
CA ALA A 475 36.55 -41.11 19.42
C ALA A 475 37.97 -40.78 18.93
N ARG A 476 38.82 -40.23 19.80
CA ARG A 476 40.17 -39.76 19.42
C ARG A 476 40.92 -40.82 18.58
N PRO A 477 41.18 -40.57 17.28
CA PRO A 477 41.83 -41.53 16.40
C PRO A 477 43.34 -41.54 16.68
N SER A 478 43.98 -42.70 16.55
CA SER A 478 45.44 -42.84 16.56
C SER A 478 45.94 -43.17 15.16
N ALA A 479 46.87 -42.36 14.63
CA ALA A 479 47.43 -42.55 13.30
C ALA A 479 48.85 -43.11 13.33
N THR A 480 49.13 -44.04 12.42
CA THR A 480 50.46 -44.50 12.00
C THR A 480 50.67 -44.09 10.54
N ILE A 481 51.87 -44.24 9.99
CA ILE A 481 52.22 -43.84 8.61
C ILE A 481 51.20 -44.33 7.58
N ASP A 482 50.70 -45.57 7.69
CA ASP A 482 49.82 -46.18 6.69
C ASP A 482 48.37 -46.44 7.16
N THR A 483 48.09 -46.31 8.47
CA THR A 483 46.80 -46.70 9.05
C THR A 483 46.33 -45.78 10.17
N VAL A 484 45.03 -45.46 10.20
CA VAL A 484 44.39 -44.73 11.30
C VAL A 484 43.39 -45.64 12.02
N THR A 485 43.56 -45.82 13.32
CA THR A 485 42.69 -46.66 14.15
C THR A 485 41.76 -45.82 15.01
N PHE A 486 40.51 -46.25 15.15
CA PHE A 486 39.52 -45.60 16.00
C PHE A 486 38.41 -46.55 16.47
N THR A 487 37.73 -46.19 17.55
CA THR A 487 36.54 -46.91 18.03
C THR A 487 35.28 -46.34 17.38
N GLY A 488 34.43 -47.21 16.84
CA GLY A 488 33.23 -46.84 16.07
C GLY A 488 32.08 -47.81 16.28
N HIS A 489 30.89 -47.46 15.80
CA HIS A 489 29.68 -48.28 15.98
C HIS A 489 29.64 -49.47 15.00
N ALA A 490 28.98 -50.58 15.38
CA ALA A 490 29.02 -51.85 14.66
C ALA A 490 28.40 -51.85 13.25
N ASN A 491 27.66 -50.81 12.85
CA ASN A 491 26.82 -50.77 11.65
C ASN A 491 27.49 -50.09 10.43
N LEU A 492 28.83 -50.15 10.32
CA LEU A 492 29.60 -49.53 9.25
C LEU A 492 29.86 -50.52 8.10
N GLN A 493 29.67 -50.05 6.85
CA GLN A 493 30.03 -50.83 5.66
C GLN A 493 31.55 -50.86 5.48
N THR A 494 32.15 -52.05 5.54
CA THR A 494 33.59 -52.25 5.31
C THR A 494 33.92 -52.32 3.82
N ASN A 495 35.19 -52.10 3.45
CA ASN A 495 35.70 -52.08 2.06
C ASN A 495 35.19 -50.95 1.16
N THR A 496 34.61 -49.90 1.73
CA THR A 496 34.25 -48.67 0.98
C THR A 496 35.18 -47.51 1.37
N THR A 497 35.34 -46.56 0.45
CA THR A 497 36.20 -45.39 0.66
C THR A 497 35.52 -44.44 1.65
N HIS A 498 36.20 -44.15 2.75
CA HIS A 498 35.75 -43.22 3.77
C HIS A 498 36.74 -42.07 3.93
N ARG A 499 36.22 -40.94 4.40
CA ARG A 499 37.00 -39.75 4.75
C ARG A 499 36.77 -39.42 6.22
N LEU A 500 37.86 -39.24 6.96
CA LEU A 500 37.83 -38.82 8.36
C LEU A 500 38.17 -37.33 8.43
N TYR A 501 37.22 -36.52 8.89
CA TYR A 501 37.34 -35.05 8.91
C TYR A 501 37.60 -34.51 10.31
N LEU A 502 38.41 -33.46 10.37
CA LEU A 502 38.60 -32.67 11.58
C LEU A 502 37.42 -31.71 11.77
N ARG A 503 36.94 -31.57 13.01
CA ARG A 503 35.92 -30.60 13.42
C ARG A 503 36.48 -29.68 14.47
N ARG A 504 36.11 -28.41 14.42
CA ARG A 504 36.50 -27.38 15.39
C ARG A 504 35.29 -26.75 16.05
N HIS A 505 35.55 -26.12 17.18
CA HIS A 505 34.55 -25.40 17.95
C HIS A 505 34.56 -23.92 17.58
N VAL A 506 33.43 -23.38 17.15
CA VAL A 506 33.27 -21.98 16.71
C VAL A 506 32.15 -21.33 17.53
N ASP A 507 32.31 -20.05 17.87
CA ASP A 507 31.26 -19.30 18.57
C ASP A 507 30.13 -18.95 17.60
N ARG A 508 28.89 -19.12 18.05
CA ARG A 508 27.69 -18.75 17.28
C ARG A 508 27.54 -17.23 17.28
N VAL A 509 27.09 -16.71 16.15
CA VAL A 509 27.00 -15.27 15.91
C VAL A 509 25.55 -14.86 15.63
N ASP A 510 25.13 -13.67 16.08
CA ASP A 510 23.81 -13.10 15.79
C ASP A 510 23.77 -12.38 14.42
N ALA A 511 22.58 -11.85 14.06
CA ALA A 511 22.38 -11.14 12.79
C ALA A 511 23.19 -9.84 12.67
N GLU A 512 23.72 -9.30 13.77
CA GLU A 512 24.62 -8.14 13.79
C GLU A 512 26.10 -8.55 13.78
N LEU A 513 26.38 -9.83 13.52
CA LEU A 513 27.71 -10.42 13.55
C LEU A 513 28.39 -10.38 14.95
N LYS A 514 27.60 -10.41 16.04
CA LYS A 514 28.13 -10.46 17.41
C LYS A 514 28.04 -11.86 18.00
N SER A 515 29.08 -12.29 18.71
CA SER A 515 29.12 -13.59 19.40
C SER A 515 28.01 -13.70 20.45
N THR A 516 27.20 -14.76 20.36
CA THR A 516 26.12 -15.06 21.30
C THR A 516 26.58 -15.87 22.52
N GLY A 517 27.88 -16.19 22.61
CA GLY A 517 28.48 -17.00 23.68
C GLY A 517 28.10 -18.49 23.67
N GLN A 518 27.25 -18.93 22.73
CA GLN A 518 26.95 -20.35 22.48
C GLN A 518 27.96 -20.89 21.46
N LYS A 519 28.43 -22.13 21.64
CA LYS A 519 29.45 -22.71 20.76
C LYS A 519 28.89 -23.85 19.91
N ARG A 520 29.34 -23.94 18.65
CA ARG A 520 28.89 -24.92 17.65
C ARG A 520 30.10 -25.67 17.07
N TRP A 521 29.92 -26.96 16.79
CA TRP A 521 30.94 -27.77 16.13
C TRP A 521 30.82 -27.67 14.60
N VAL A 522 31.80 -27.09 13.95
CA VAL A 522 31.88 -26.97 12.48
C VAL A 522 32.91 -27.95 11.93
N THR A 523 32.66 -28.52 10.76
CA THR A 523 33.54 -29.50 10.11
C THR A 523 34.46 -28.80 9.12
N ASP A 524 35.77 -29.06 9.22
CA ASP A 524 36.74 -28.60 8.25
C ASP A 524 36.71 -29.57 7.05
N HIS A 525 36.18 -29.12 5.93
CA HIS A 525 36.08 -29.95 4.73
C HIS A 525 37.37 -30.00 3.89
N GLY A 526 38.37 -29.16 4.21
CA GLY A 526 39.69 -29.17 3.59
C GLY A 526 40.68 -30.13 4.27
N GLU A 527 40.51 -30.35 5.57
CA GLU A 527 41.36 -31.20 6.43
C GLU A 527 40.74 -32.59 6.63
N TYR A 528 41.17 -33.58 5.85
CA TYR A 528 40.69 -34.96 5.96
C TYR A 528 41.73 -36.03 5.62
N LEU A 529 41.50 -37.22 6.17
CA LEU A 529 42.25 -38.44 5.89
C LEU A 529 41.39 -39.37 5.03
N VAL A 530 41.93 -39.88 3.92
CA VAL A 530 41.21 -40.77 2.99
C VAL A 530 41.73 -42.18 3.10
N GLY A 531 40.83 -43.15 3.20
CA GLY A 531 41.23 -44.55 3.13
C GLY A 531 40.08 -45.54 2.99
N THR A 532 40.43 -46.81 2.87
CA THR A 532 39.48 -47.92 2.88
C THR A 532 39.27 -48.39 4.31
N LEU A 533 38.00 -48.47 4.73
CA LEU A 533 37.64 -48.88 6.08
C LEU A 533 37.65 -50.41 6.21
N VAL A 534 38.50 -50.92 7.11
CA VAL A 534 38.64 -52.34 7.45
C VAL A 534 38.37 -52.51 8.94
N ARG A 535 37.73 -53.62 9.33
CA ARG A 535 37.45 -53.92 10.73
C ARG A 535 38.59 -54.76 11.33
N ALA A 536 39.16 -54.32 12.44
CA ALA A 536 40.22 -55.03 13.17
C ALA A 536 39.82 -55.21 14.65
N GLY A 537 39.12 -56.30 14.95
CA GLY A 537 38.61 -56.58 16.31
C GLY A 537 37.49 -55.63 16.74
N GLU A 538 37.63 -55.00 17.91
CA GLU A 538 36.72 -53.97 18.44
C GLU A 538 36.98 -52.56 17.90
N GLN A 539 38.03 -52.38 17.08
CA GLN A 539 38.40 -51.11 16.47
C GLN A 539 38.24 -51.15 14.94
N PHE A 540 37.99 -49.98 14.35
CA PHE A 540 38.01 -49.78 12.92
C PHE A 540 39.35 -49.19 12.49
N GLN A 541 39.87 -49.66 11.35
CA GLN A 541 41.12 -49.21 10.75
C GLN A 541 40.83 -48.61 9.38
N LEU A 542 41.26 -47.36 9.18
CA LEU A 542 41.25 -46.69 7.88
C LEU A 542 42.64 -46.89 7.24
N GLN A 543 42.70 -47.72 6.19
CA GLN A 543 43.93 -47.93 5.41
C GLN A 543 44.08 -46.82 4.37
N LEU A 544 45.15 -46.03 4.45
CA LEU A 544 45.31 -44.81 3.65
C LEU A 544 45.73 -45.12 2.20
N LYS A 545 45.21 -44.37 1.21
CA LYS A 545 45.53 -44.50 -0.25
C LYS A 545 46.58 -43.48 -0.72
N ASP A 546 47.19 -43.65 -1.90
CA ASP A 546 48.30 -42.84 -2.47
C ASP A 546 48.25 -41.29 -2.30
N GLU A 547 47.07 -40.69 -2.06
CA GLU A 547 46.90 -39.33 -1.53
C GLU A 547 46.30 -39.33 -0.10
N GLN A 548 47.13 -39.73 0.88
CA GLN A 548 46.68 -40.16 2.22
C GLN A 548 46.08 -39.03 3.09
N VAL A 549 46.56 -37.79 2.92
CA VAL A 549 46.26 -36.64 3.79
C VAL A 549 45.94 -35.40 2.96
N SER A 550 44.77 -34.83 3.17
CA SER A 550 44.35 -33.54 2.60
C SER A 550 44.33 -32.46 3.68
N GLY A 551 44.73 -31.25 3.31
CA GLY A 551 44.76 -30.08 4.19
C GLY A 551 46.16 -29.69 4.65
N PHE A 552 46.35 -28.42 4.97
CA PHE A 552 47.65 -27.84 5.34
C PHE A 552 48.06 -28.25 6.76
N GLU A 553 47.12 -28.24 7.71
CA GLU A 553 47.36 -28.56 9.12
C GLU A 553 47.63 -30.04 9.32
N LEU A 554 46.82 -30.91 8.72
CA LEU A 554 47.03 -32.36 8.79
C LEU A 554 48.30 -32.76 8.05
N ARG A 555 48.63 -32.18 6.90
CA ARG A 555 49.91 -32.49 6.21
C ARG A 555 51.13 -32.11 7.04
N ARG A 556 51.04 -31.06 7.86
CA ARG A 556 52.14 -30.62 8.72
C ARG A 556 52.24 -31.42 10.01
N ALA A 557 51.10 -31.83 10.57
CA ALA A 557 51.04 -32.51 11.87
C ALA A 557 51.13 -34.05 11.74
N PHE A 558 50.72 -34.63 10.61
CA PHE A 558 50.67 -36.09 10.42
C PHE A 558 52.05 -36.74 10.53
N PRO A 559 52.20 -37.89 11.23
CA PRO A 559 51.16 -38.74 11.84
C PRO A 559 50.71 -38.32 13.26
N LYS A 560 51.25 -37.25 13.84
CA LYS A 560 50.81 -36.71 15.15
C LYS A 560 49.54 -35.87 14.97
N LEU A 561 48.38 -36.52 15.08
CA LEU A 561 47.09 -35.84 14.92
C LEU A 561 46.86 -34.76 16.02
N PRO A 562 46.22 -33.62 15.67
CA PRO A 562 45.87 -32.58 16.63
C PRO A 562 45.03 -33.13 17.80
N SER A 563 45.37 -32.74 19.03
CA SER A 563 44.80 -33.30 20.25
C SER A 563 44.21 -32.26 21.22
N ASP A 564 43.86 -31.05 20.73
CA ASP A 564 43.30 -29.99 21.56
C ASP A 564 41.83 -30.27 21.93
N ASP A 565 41.39 -29.79 23.10
CA ASP A 565 40.00 -29.92 23.57
C ASP A 565 38.97 -29.25 22.65
N ASN A 566 39.42 -28.38 21.75
CA ASN A 566 38.61 -27.72 20.72
C ASN A 566 38.51 -28.52 19.40
N THR A 567 39.05 -29.74 19.33
CA THR A 567 39.03 -30.58 18.13
C THR A 567 38.22 -31.87 18.32
N SER A 568 37.46 -32.26 17.30
CA SER A 568 36.75 -33.55 17.26
C SER A 568 36.77 -34.15 15.87
N TRP A 569 36.45 -35.44 15.74
CA TRP A 569 36.56 -36.17 14.47
C TRP A 569 35.22 -36.74 14.03
N ILE A 570 34.93 -36.70 12.73
CA ILE A 570 33.71 -37.26 12.14
C ILE A 570 34.05 -38.12 10.93
N LEU A 571 33.41 -39.29 10.85
CA LEU A 571 33.55 -40.20 9.72
C LEU A 571 32.49 -39.88 8.67
N GLY A 572 32.93 -39.71 7.43
CA GLY A 572 32.06 -39.58 6.27
C GLY A 572 32.31 -40.69 5.25
N ARG A 573 31.24 -41.19 4.63
CA ARG A 573 31.33 -42.12 3.49
C ARG A 573 31.32 -41.33 2.20
N VAL A 574 32.19 -41.71 1.26
CA VAL A 574 32.22 -41.12 -0.07
C VAL A 574 31.16 -41.81 -0.93
N ASP A 575 30.13 -41.08 -1.31
CA ASP A 575 29.03 -41.55 -2.15
C ASP A 575 29.16 -40.95 -3.57
N PRO A 576 28.77 -41.69 -4.63
CA PRO A 576 28.82 -41.20 -6.02
C PRO A 576 27.90 -39.98 -6.19
N PRO A 577 28.25 -39.00 -7.04
CA PRO A 577 27.52 -37.75 -7.14
C PRO A 577 26.05 -37.95 -7.56
N LEU A 578 25.16 -37.13 -7.00
CA LEU A 578 23.76 -37.02 -7.47
C LEU A 578 23.77 -36.35 -8.84
N GLU A 579 23.41 -37.07 -9.89
CA GLU A 579 23.30 -36.49 -11.24
C GLU A 579 22.20 -35.41 -11.30
N SER A 580 22.50 -34.31 -11.99
CA SER A 580 21.50 -33.34 -12.41
C SER A 580 20.67 -33.94 -13.55
N ARG A 581 19.35 -33.76 -13.49
CA ARG A 581 18.44 -34.26 -14.52
C ARG A 581 17.69 -33.08 -15.13
N ALA A 582 17.74 -32.97 -16.45
CA ALA A 582 16.90 -32.02 -17.17
C ALA A 582 15.42 -32.43 -16.98
N PRO A 583 14.50 -31.46 -16.80
CA PRO A 583 13.09 -31.77 -16.66
C PRO A 583 12.55 -32.44 -17.93
N PRO A 584 11.57 -33.35 -17.83
CA PRO A 584 10.91 -33.92 -19.00
C PRO A 584 10.25 -32.80 -19.82
N ALA A 585 10.30 -32.91 -21.15
CA ALA A 585 9.65 -31.94 -22.03
C ALA A 585 8.14 -31.87 -21.70
N PRO A 586 7.56 -30.66 -21.58
CA PRO A 586 6.15 -30.52 -21.26
C PRO A 586 5.31 -31.21 -22.33
N ALA A 587 4.46 -32.15 -21.91
CA ALA A 587 3.53 -32.82 -22.82
C ALA A 587 2.61 -31.78 -23.47
N GLY A 588 2.65 -31.67 -24.81
CA GLY A 588 2.00 -30.63 -25.61
C GLY A 588 0.47 -30.70 -25.70
N GLY A 589 -0.23 -30.73 -24.55
CA GLY A 589 -1.69 -30.93 -24.48
C GLY A 589 -2.46 -29.92 -23.62
N GLY A 590 -1.92 -28.72 -23.36
CA GLY A 590 -2.58 -27.70 -22.52
C GLY A 590 -3.53 -26.76 -23.27
N LEU A 591 -4.49 -26.15 -22.56
CA LEU A 591 -5.25 -25.01 -23.07
C LEU A 591 -4.27 -23.89 -23.46
N PRO A 592 -4.44 -23.25 -24.63
CA PRO A 592 -3.58 -22.14 -24.99
C PRO A 592 -3.69 -21.05 -23.92
N PRO A 593 -2.58 -20.40 -23.52
CA PRO A 593 -2.59 -19.33 -22.52
C PRO A 593 -3.63 -18.24 -22.81
N LEU A 594 -3.89 -18.02 -24.10
CA LEU A 594 -4.91 -17.10 -24.60
C LEU A 594 -6.35 -17.44 -24.15
N ALA A 595 -6.65 -18.71 -23.86
CA ALA A 595 -7.96 -19.15 -23.40
C ALA A 595 -8.32 -18.57 -22.03
N MET A 596 -7.34 -18.21 -21.20
CA MET A 596 -7.59 -17.53 -19.92
C MET A 596 -8.13 -16.11 -20.10
N LEU A 597 -7.91 -15.48 -21.27
CA LEU A 597 -8.48 -14.16 -21.60
C LEU A 597 -10.00 -14.23 -21.79
N ALA A 598 -10.56 -15.41 -22.02
CA ALA A 598 -12.00 -15.59 -22.10
C ALA A 598 -12.71 -15.30 -20.77
N MET A 599 -12.05 -15.52 -19.61
CA MET A 599 -12.64 -15.24 -18.30
C MET A 599 -13.02 -13.75 -18.10
N PRO A 600 -12.10 -12.77 -18.26
CA PRO A 600 -12.44 -11.35 -18.13
C PRO A 600 -13.38 -10.88 -19.24
N VAL A 601 -13.28 -11.43 -20.46
CA VAL A 601 -14.20 -11.09 -21.56
C VAL A 601 -15.63 -11.53 -21.25
N LEU A 602 -15.83 -12.75 -20.77
CA LEU A 602 -17.14 -13.26 -20.35
C LEU A 602 -17.72 -12.42 -19.21
N ALA A 603 -16.89 -12.04 -18.24
CA ALA A 603 -17.31 -11.20 -17.13
C ALA A 603 -17.69 -9.76 -17.59
N ALA A 604 -16.93 -9.18 -18.51
CA ALA A 604 -17.25 -7.87 -19.11
C ALA A 604 -18.54 -7.92 -19.95
N LEU A 605 -18.71 -8.95 -20.78
CA LEU A 605 -19.93 -9.14 -21.56
C LEU A 605 -21.15 -9.36 -20.66
N ALA A 606 -21.03 -10.16 -19.61
CA ALA A 606 -22.09 -10.36 -18.64
C ALA A 606 -22.45 -9.05 -17.92
N TRP A 607 -21.45 -8.23 -17.59
CA TRP A 607 -21.65 -6.94 -16.96
C TRP A 607 -22.39 -5.94 -17.89
N ILE A 608 -22.00 -5.87 -19.16
CA ILE A 608 -22.58 -4.97 -20.17
C ILE A 608 -23.99 -5.40 -20.57
N LEU A 609 -24.16 -6.66 -20.97
CA LEU A 609 -25.43 -7.19 -21.51
C LEU A 609 -26.49 -7.33 -20.42
N ASN A 610 -26.08 -7.69 -19.20
CA ASN A 610 -26.97 -7.83 -18.03
C ASN A 610 -28.25 -8.63 -18.31
N SER A 611 -28.09 -9.83 -18.85
CA SER A 611 -29.18 -10.79 -19.00
C SER A 611 -28.90 -12.01 -18.12
N ARG A 612 -29.96 -12.71 -17.70
CA ARG A 612 -29.82 -13.96 -16.92
C ARG A 612 -28.94 -14.97 -17.66
N ALA A 613 -29.16 -15.10 -18.97
CA ALA A 613 -28.38 -15.96 -19.83
C ALA A 613 -26.89 -15.56 -19.85
N ALA A 614 -26.57 -14.27 -20.01
CA ALA A 614 -25.18 -13.80 -20.02
C ALA A 614 -24.46 -14.08 -18.69
N HIS A 615 -25.15 -13.90 -17.55
CA HIS A 615 -24.57 -14.20 -16.24
C HIS A 615 -24.35 -15.70 -16.01
N LEU A 616 -25.26 -16.56 -16.46
CA LEU A 616 -25.12 -18.02 -16.38
C LEU A 616 -24.00 -18.53 -17.28
N ILE A 617 -23.96 -18.06 -18.54
CA ILE A 617 -22.89 -18.40 -19.50
C ILE A 617 -21.53 -17.99 -18.94
N CYS A 618 -21.43 -16.78 -18.37
CA CYS A 618 -20.21 -16.33 -17.72
C CYS A 618 -19.84 -17.20 -16.51
N ALA A 619 -20.78 -17.53 -15.62
CA ALA A 619 -20.47 -18.34 -14.44
C ALA A 619 -20.00 -19.75 -14.83
N VAL A 620 -20.71 -20.42 -15.73
CA VAL A 620 -20.36 -21.77 -16.23
C VAL A 620 -19.06 -21.73 -17.02
N GLY A 621 -18.87 -20.73 -17.89
CA GLY A 621 -17.66 -20.56 -18.67
C GLY A 621 -16.42 -20.31 -17.80
N VAL A 622 -16.52 -19.46 -16.79
CA VAL A 622 -15.41 -19.18 -15.85
C VAL A 622 -15.10 -20.42 -15.00
N LEU A 623 -16.11 -21.12 -14.47
CA LEU A 623 -15.91 -22.35 -13.71
C LEU A 623 -15.30 -23.47 -14.58
N GLY A 624 -15.78 -23.64 -15.82
CA GLY A 624 -15.25 -24.63 -16.76
C GLY A 624 -13.80 -24.34 -17.15
N LEU A 625 -13.48 -23.09 -17.46
CA LEU A 625 -12.11 -22.65 -17.73
C LEU A 625 -11.21 -22.81 -16.51
N PHE A 626 -11.72 -22.57 -15.29
CA PHE A 626 -10.96 -22.77 -14.07
C PHE A 626 -10.68 -24.25 -13.80
N ILE A 627 -11.67 -25.13 -13.96
CA ILE A 627 -11.49 -26.58 -13.80
C ILE A 627 -10.45 -27.08 -14.80
N ALA A 628 -10.56 -26.68 -16.06
CA ALA A 628 -9.60 -27.07 -17.09
C ALA A 628 -8.18 -26.55 -16.78
N PHE A 629 -8.07 -25.30 -16.31
CA PHE A 629 -6.80 -24.76 -15.81
C PHE A 629 -6.27 -25.55 -14.61
N ALA A 630 -7.11 -25.89 -13.62
CA ALA A 630 -6.73 -26.64 -12.44
C ALA A 630 -6.22 -28.06 -12.78
N THR A 631 -6.92 -28.76 -13.67
CA THR A 631 -6.52 -30.10 -14.13
C THR A 631 -5.18 -30.08 -14.87
N GLN A 632 -4.91 -29.03 -15.64
CA GLN A 632 -3.66 -28.86 -16.39
C GLN A 632 -2.52 -28.32 -15.53
N SER A 633 -2.84 -27.49 -14.52
CA SER A 633 -1.87 -26.99 -13.56
C SER A 633 -1.28 -28.11 -12.70
N GLY A 634 -1.96 -29.25 -12.58
CA GLY A 634 -1.42 -30.48 -11.99
C GLY A 634 -0.12 -30.92 -12.68
N ASP A 635 -0.08 -30.90 -14.01
CA ASP A 635 1.11 -31.28 -14.79
C ASP A 635 2.23 -30.22 -14.70
N LEU A 636 1.85 -28.95 -14.57
CA LEU A 636 2.79 -27.84 -14.35
C LEU A 636 3.44 -27.91 -12.96
N ILE A 637 2.68 -28.31 -11.94
CA ILE A 637 3.13 -28.45 -10.54
C ILE A 637 3.95 -29.74 -10.35
N THR A 638 3.59 -30.85 -11.00
CA THR A 638 4.40 -32.08 -10.96
C THR A 638 5.73 -31.94 -11.69
N GLY A 639 5.79 -31.16 -12.78
CA GLY A 639 7.05 -30.80 -13.44
C GLY A 639 7.90 -29.77 -12.68
N LEU A 640 7.34 -29.06 -11.69
CA LEU A 640 8.07 -28.18 -10.79
C LEU A 640 8.83 -28.95 -9.70
N ASP A 641 8.37 -30.14 -9.34
CA ASP A 641 8.86 -30.93 -8.22
C ASP A 641 8.78 -32.45 -8.53
N GLU A 642 9.66 -32.94 -9.42
CA GLU A 642 9.88 -34.38 -9.57
C GLU A 642 10.55 -34.96 -8.29
N GLY A 643 9.76 -35.09 -7.23
CA GLY A 643 10.01 -35.97 -6.10
C GLY A 643 11.09 -35.56 -5.10
N THR A 644 11.52 -34.30 -5.03
CA THR A 644 12.59 -33.88 -4.08
C THR A 644 12.13 -32.98 -2.95
N LEU A 645 10.97 -32.33 -3.04
CA LEU A 645 10.33 -31.77 -1.86
C LEU A 645 9.44 -32.83 -1.22
N ALA A 646 10.07 -33.66 -0.39
CA ALA A 646 9.40 -34.22 0.78
C ALA A 646 8.96 -33.12 1.79
N SER A 647 8.61 -31.92 1.33
CA SER A 647 7.87 -30.95 2.12
C SER A 647 6.40 -31.21 1.83
N GLY A 648 5.61 -31.60 2.84
CA GLY A 648 4.17 -31.86 2.74
C GLY A 648 3.31 -30.63 2.38
N VAL A 649 3.74 -29.83 1.41
CA VAL A 649 3.09 -28.63 0.89
C VAL A 649 2.05 -29.09 -0.13
N GLY A 650 0.80 -29.16 0.30
CA GLY A 650 -0.30 -29.65 -0.55
C GLY A 650 -0.56 -28.76 -1.76
N ASN A 651 -1.06 -29.34 -2.85
CA ASN A 651 -1.37 -28.66 -4.12
C ASN A 651 -2.27 -27.41 -3.97
N LEU A 652 -3.10 -27.35 -2.93
CA LEU A 652 -3.95 -26.20 -2.59
C LEU A 652 -3.16 -24.94 -2.19
N SER A 653 -1.93 -25.10 -1.71
CA SER A 653 -1.08 -23.97 -1.30
C SER A 653 -0.57 -23.13 -2.48
N TYR A 654 -0.58 -23.69 -3.69
CA TYR A 654 -0.19 -22.98 -4.91
C TYR A 654 -1.33 -22.15 -5.52
N ILE A 655 -2.57 -22.26 -4.99
CA ILE A 655 -3.73 -21.53 -5.49
C ILE A 655 -3.74 -20.13 -4.86
N GLY A 656 -3.56 -19.10 -5.70
CA GLY A 656 -3.56 -17.71 -5.28
C GLY A 656 -4.95 -17.18 -4.92
N LEU A 657 -4.97 -16.04 -4.21
CA LEU A 657 -6.20 -15.40 -3.72
C LEU A 657 -7.17 -14.99 -4.85
N GLY A 658 -6.65 -14.58 -6.00
CA GLY A 658 -7.46 -14.23 -7.18
C GLY A 658 -8.26 -15.41 -7.71
N ALA A 659 -7.65 -16.59 -7.78
CA ALA A 659 -8.32 -17.83 -8.17
C ALA A 659 -9.49 -18.15 -7.23
N TRP A 660 -9.26 -18.13 -5.91
CA TRP A 660 -10.33 -18.36 -4.91
C TRP A 660 -11.50 -17.39 -5.04
N LEU A 661 -11.20 -16.08 -5.21
CA LEU A 661 -12.23 -15.08 -5.43
C LEU A 661 -13.03 -15.36 -6.71
N THR A 662 -12.37 -15.72 -7.81
CA THR A 662 -13.08 -16.00 -9.06
C THR A 662 -14.03 -17.19 -8.95
N ILE A 663 -13.64 -18.27 -8.27
CA ILE A 663 -14.51 -19.43 -8.04
C ILE A 663 -15.71 -19.01 -7.17
N PHE A 664 -15.44 -18.36 -6.03
CA PHE A 664 -16.48 -17.98 -5.08
C PHE A 664 -17.52 -17.05 -5.72
N PHE A 665 -17.07 -16.05 -6.47
CA PHE A 665 -17.96 -15.10 -7.15
C PHE A 665 -18.61 -15.68 -8.40
N ALA A 666 -17.99 -16.63 -9.11
CA ALA A 666 -18.65 -17.37 -10.20
C ALA A 666 -19.78 -18.27 -9.69
N LEU A 667 -19.57 -18.99 -8.58
CA LEU A 667 -20.61 -19.76 -7.89
C LEU A 667 -21.72 -18.85 -7.37
N GLY A 668 -21.35 -17.72 -6.74
CA GLY A 668 -22.29 -16.68 -6.31
C GLY A 668 -23.12 -16.12 -7.47
N GLN A 669 -22.49 -15.88 -8.64
CA GLN A 669 -23.16 -15.41 -9.85
C GLN A 669 -24.15 -16.44 -10.40
N ALA A 670 -23.79 -17.73 -10.41
CA ALA A 670 -24.70 -18.81 -10.79
C ALA A 670 -25.90 -18.90 -9.82
N ALA A 671 -25.64 -18.93 -8.51
CA ALA A 671 -26.69 -19.03 -7.49
C ALA A 671 -27.64 -17.82 -7.52
N LEU A 672 -27.11 -16.61 -7.62
CA LEU A 672 -27.92 -15.38 -7.67
C LEU A 672 -28.71 -15.26 -8.98
N SER A 673 -28.19 -15.74 -10.11
CA SER A 673 -28.91 -15.73 -11.39
C SER A 673 -30.01 -16.79 -11.46
N LEU A 674 -29.79 -17.97 -10.89
CA LEU A 674 -30.80 -19.04 -10.80
C LEU A 674 -31.91 -18.69 -9.79
N TRP A 675 -31.55 -18.14 -8.63
CA TRP A 675 -32.50 -17.84 -7.56
C TRP A 675 -32.99 -16.39 -7.52
N GLN A 676 -32.73 -15.61 -8.55
CA GLN A 676 -33.12 -14.19 -8.61
C GLN A 676 -34.63 -13.99 -8.37
N ALA A 677 -35.48 -14.73 -9.08
CA ALA A 677 -36.94 -14.62 -8.98
C ALA A 677 -37.51 -15.10 -7.62
N PRO A 678 -37.14 -16.29 -7.10
CA PRO A 678 -37.63 -16.74 -5.79
C PRO A 678 -37.10 -15.86 -4.64
N LEU A 679 -35.86 -15.38 -4.69
CA LEU A 679 -35.32 -14.47 -3.67
C LEU A 679 -36.03 -13.11 -3.69
N ALA A 680 -36.25 -12.53 -4.87
CA ALA A 680 -36.98 -11.27 -5.00
C ALA A 680 -38.43 -11.42 -4.50
N LYS A 681 -39.13 -12.49 -4.89
CA LYS A 681 -40.49 -12.77 -4.43
C LYS A 681 -40.55 -12.98 -2.91
N ARG A 682 -39.63 -13.76 -2.34
CA ARG A 682 -39.56 -14.02 -0.90
C ARG A 682 -39.27 -12.74 -0.10
N TRP A 683 -38.46 -11.85 -0.66
CA TRP A 683 -38.24 -10.54 -0.06
C TRP A 683 -39.47 -9.65 -0.16
N GLU A 684 -40.11 -9.55 -1.33
CA GLU A 684 -41.31 -8.74 -1.51
C GLU A 684 -42.44 -9.18 -0.57
N THR A 685 -42.65 -10.49 -0.41
CA THR A 685 -43.62 -11.02 0.56
C THR A 685 -43.24 -10.67 1.98
N TRP A 686 -41.98 -10.88 2.38
CA TRP A 686 -41.50 -10.50 3.70
C TRP A 686 -41.63 -9.00 3.96
N TYR A 687 -41.34 -8.16 2.96
CA TYR A 687 -41.40 -6.71 3.06
C TYR A 687 -42.85 -6.21 3.16
N ARG A 688 -43.77 -6.78 2.36
CA ARG A 688 -45.21 -6.49 2.48
C ARG A 688 -45.75 -6.93 3.83
N GLU A 689 -45.45 -8.15 4.27
CA GLU A 689 -45.82 -8.63 5.61
C GLU A 689 -45.26 -7.72 6.70
N ARG A 690 -44.02 -7.26 6.55
CA ARG A 690 -43.40 -6.33 7.49
C ARG A 690 -44.10 -4.97 7.48
N GLN A 691 -44.40 -4.40 6.31
CA GLN A 691 -45.13 -3.13 6.20
C GLN A 691 -46.55 -3.25 6.76
N GLU A 692 -47.23 -4.35 6.51
CA GLU A 692 -48.56 -4.64 7.08
C GLU A 692 -48.48 -4.79 8.60
N ARG A 693 -47.46 -5.49 9.13
CA ARG A 693 -47.18 -5.56 10.58
C ARG A 693 -46.84 -4.18 11.16
N GLU A 694 -46.13 -3.33 10.44
CA GLU A 694 -45.80 -1.95 10.88
C GLU A 694 -47.03 -1.02 10.81
N ARG A 695 -47.94 -1.22 9.83
CA ARG A 695 -49.19 -0.44 9.69
C ARG A 695 -50.26 -0.85 10.70
N ASN A 696 -50.29 -2.14 11.06
CA ASN A 696 -51.27 -2.70 12.01
C ASN A 696 -50.77 -2.72 13.47
N LYS A 697 -49.53 -2.28 13.74
CA LYS A 697 -49.01 -2.22 15.11
C LYS A 697 -49.39 -0.91 15.80
N GLU A 698 -50.08 -1.00 16.93
CA GLU A 698 -49.86 -0.05 18.03
C GLU A 698 -48.36 -0.09 18.40
N PHE A 699 -47.77 1.05 18.74
CA PHE A 699 -46.32 1.24 18.82
C PHE A 699 -45.65 0.32 19.87
N GLU A 700 -45.27 -0.90 19.49
CA GLU A 700 -44.49 -1.84 20.30
C GLU A 700 -43.01 -1.79 19.91
N TYR A 701 -42.18 -1.28 20.82
CA TYR A 701 -40.73 -1.17 20.64
C TYR A 701 -40.03 -2.54 20.73
N ALA A 702 -39.37 -2.97 19.65
CA ALA A 702 -38.51 -4.15 19.65
C ALA A 702 -37.02 -3.76 19.50
N PRO A 703 -36.12 -4.24 20.37
CA PRO A 703 -34.71 -3.86 20.31
C PRO A 703 -34.01 -4.48 19.10
N GLY A 704 -33.39 -3.61 18.29
CA GLY A 704 -32.61 -4.00 17.11
C GLY A 704 -31.27 -4.65 17.47
N LEU A 705 -30.56 -5.22 16.48
CA LEU A 705 -29.27 -5.90 16.69
C LEU A 705 -28.22 -5.01 17.38
N ALA A 706 -28.05 -3.76 16.93
CA ALA A 706 -27.11 -2.83 17.55
C ALA A 706 -27.44 -2.53 19.02
N GLU A 707 -28.73 -2.51 19.37
CA GLU A 707 -29.16 -2.31 20.76
C GLU A 707 -28.91 -3.56 21.60
N ARG A 708 -29.11 -4.76 21.05
CA ARG A 708 -28.78 -6.01 21.74
C ARG A 708 -27.28 -6.09 22.04
N LEU A 709 -26.44 -5.73 21.07
CA LEU A 709 -24.98 -5.68 21.24
C LEU A 709 -24.55 -4.63 22.28
N LEU A 710 -25.14 -3.43 22.25
CA LEU A 710 -24.84 -2.39 23.25
C LEU A 710 -25.33 -2.76 24.65
N ARG A 711 -26.45 -3.48 24.78
CA ARG A 711 -26.94 -4.01 26.07
C ARG A 711 -26.00 -5.07 26.68
N CYS A 712 -25.17 -5.74 25.87
CA CYS A 712 -24.16 -6.67 26.37
C CYS A 712 -22.98 -5.97 27.04
N ILE A 713 -22.83 -4.64 26.91
CA ILE A 713 -21.74 -3.89 27.53
C ILE A 713 -22.19 -3.40 28.92
N PRO A 714 -21.64 -3.94 30.02
CA PRO A 714 -22.21 -3.75 31.36
C PRO A 714 -22.08 -2.33 31.95
N PHE A 715 -21.33 -1.43 31.29
CA PHE A 715 -21.02 -0.09 31.82
C PHE A 715 -21.78 1.07 31.17
N ILE A 716 -22.67 0.79 30.21
CA ILE A 716 -23.38 1.85 29.46
C ILE A 716 -24.78 2.06 30.06
N LYS A 717 -25.04 3.26 30.59
CA LYS A 717 -26.37 3.66 31.06
C LYS A 717 -27.38 3.67 29.89
N PRO A 718 -28.67 3.35 30.12
CA PRO A 718 -29.70 3.33 29.06
C PRO A 718 -29.79 4.63 28.25
N ASP A 719 -29.66 5.75 28.95
CA ASP A 719 -29.64 7.11 28.44
C ASP A 719 -28.51 7.37 27.44
N VAL A 720 -27.31 6.94 27.80
CA VAL A 720 -26.11 7.03 26.96
C VAL A 720 -26.31 6.14 25.73
N MET A 721 -26.81 4.92 25.95
CA MET A 721 -27.09 3.97 24.86
C MET A 721 -28.09 4.53 23.84
N ALA A 722 -29.12 5.26 24.27
CA ALA A 722 -30.10 5.87 23.37
C ALA A 722 -29.46 6.91 22.44
N VAL A 723 -28.58 7.76 22.96
CA VAL A 723 -27.82 8.76 22.17
C VAL A 723 -26.85 8.05 21.22
N MET A 724 -26.12 7.04 21.69
CA MET A 724 -25.19 6.25 20.86
C MET A 724 -25.92 5.54 19.71
N LEU A 725 -27.05 4.90 20.00
CA LEU A 725 -27.87 4.20 19.00
C LEU A 725 -28.43 5.15 17.94
N LYS A 726 -28.86 6.34 18.36
CA LYS A 726 -29.31 7.39 17.45
C LYS A 726 -28.19 7.78 16.50
N ASP A 727 -27.03 8.19 17.02
CA ASP A 727 -25.91 8.68 16.21
C ASP A 727 -25.37 7.57 15.28
N MET A 728 -25.29 6.32 15.75
CA MET A 728 -24.91 5.16 14.92
C MET A 728 -25.90 4.91 13.76
N ARG A 729 -27.21 4.99 14.01
CA ARG A 729 -28.23 4.84 12.97
C ARG A 729 -28.21 5.99 11.96
N VAL A 730 -27.98 7.22 12.42
CA VAL A 730 -27.86 8.40 11.54
C VAL A 730 -26.61 8.26 10.66
N PHE A 731 -25.48 7.88 11.24
CA PHE A 731 -24.22 7.68 10.52
C PHE A 731 -24.31 6.58 9.46
N TRP A 732 -24.96 5.45 9.76
CA TRP A 732 -25.15 4.38 8.78
C TRP A 732 -26.13 4.75 7.66
N ARG A 733 -27.12 5.61 7.95
CA ARG A 733 -28.07 6.10 6.95
C ARG A 733 -27.43 7.12 6.00
N ASP A 734 -26.42 7.88 6.43
CA ASP A 734 -25.71 8.81 5.55
C ASP A 734 -24.53 8.16 4.83
N THR A 735 -24.87 7.55 3.69
CA THR A 735 -23.96 7.04 2.66
C THR A 735 -22.82 8.00 2.25
N ALA A 736 -22.97 9.34 2.34
CA ALA A 736 -21.85 10.24 2.02
C ALA A 736 -20.74 10.15 3.07
N GLN A 737 -21.12 10.10 4.34
CA GLN A 737 -20.21 10.16 5.47
C GLN A 737 -19.33 8.92 5.54
N TRP A 738 -19.92 7.71 5.49
CA TRP A 738 -19.16 6.46 5.55
C TRP A 738 -18.30 6.21 4.30
N GLY A 739 -18.81 6.56 3.10
CA GLY A 739 -18.05 6.38 1.86
C GLY A 739 -16.75 7.19 1.84
N GLN A 740 -16.79 8.40 2.40
CA GLN A 740 -15.61 9.25 2.52
C GLN A 740 -14.64 8.79 3.62
N SER A 741 -15.12 8.24 4.74
CA SER A 741 -14.25 7.58 5.74
C SER A 741 -13.50 6.41 5.14
N LEU A 742 -14.18 5.62 4.32
CA LEU A 742 -13.59 4.44 3.70
C LEU A 742 -12.48 4.82 2.71
N ILE A 743 -12.64 5.91 1.95
CA ILE A 743 -11.56 6.44 1.09
C ILE A 743 -10.34 6.85 1.93
N LEU A 744 -10.54 7.58 3.03
CA LEU A 744 -9.46 8.03 3.91
C LEU A 744 -8.70 6.85 4.52
N PHE A 745 -9.41 5.87 5.09
CA PHE A 745 -8.79 4.66 5.64
C PHE A 745 -8.19 3.75 4.59
N GLY A 746 -8.76 3.71 3.38
CA GLY A 746 -8.22 2.94 2.25
C GLY A 746 -6.85 3.46 1.82
N ILE A 747 -6.71 4.77 1.64
CA ILE A 747 -5.42 5.41 1.31
C ILE A 747 -4.41 5.19 2.43
N LEU A 748 -4.84 5.32 3.69
CA LEU A 748 -3.99 5.14 4.85
C LEU A 748 -3.52 3.69 5.01
N GLY A 749 -4.40 2.71 4.78
CA GLY A 749 -4.05 1.30 4.80
C GLY A 749 -2.99 0.97 3.75
N VAL A 750 -3.06 1.61 2.59
CA VAL A 750 -2.10 1.42 1.49
C VAL A 750 -0.75 2.02 1.84
N TYR A 751 -0.73 3.21 2.42
CA TYR A 751 0.49 3.79 2.98
C TYR A 751 1.16 2.85 4.00
N ILE A 752 0.39 2.24 4.91
CA ILE A 752 0.93 1.30 5.91
C ILE A 752 1.48 0.02 5.28
N LEU A 753 0.78 -0.53 4.28
CA LEU A 753 1.24 -1.71 3.55
C LEU A 753 2.55 -1.46 2.81
N TYR A 754 2.80 -0.22 2.39
CA TYR A 754 3.97 0.16 1.61
C TYR A 754 5.13 0.71 2.47
N LEU A 755 4.92 0.88 3.77
CA LEU A 755 5.93 1.37 4.73
C LEU A 755 7.23 0.53 4.78
N PRO A 756 7.18 -0.82 4.78
CA PRO A 756 8.38 -1.65 4.85
C PRO A 756 9.35 -1.38 3.69
N PHE A 757 8.82 -1.18 2.47
CA PHE A 757 9.63 -0.90 1.29
C PHE A 757 10.47 0.38 1.44
N PHE A 758 9.84 1.47 1.89
CA PHE A 758 10.57 2.72 2.11
C PHE A 758 11.69 2.51 3.14
N THR A 759 11.40 1.74 4.20
CA THR A 759 12.34 1.51 5.29
C THR A 759 13.57 0.73 4.84
N GLU A 760 13.39 -0.37 4.11
CA GLU A 760 14.49 -1.18 3.57
C GLU A 760 15.36 -0.38 2.58
N GLN A 761 14.72 0.36 1.67
CA GLN A 761 15.45 1.16 0.66
C GLN A 761 16.23 2.32 1.30
N PHE A 762 15.68 2.96 2.34
CA PHE A 762 16.37 4.05 3.05
C PHE A 762 17.40 3.55 4.07
N ALA A 763 17.19 2.36 4.66
CA ALA A 763 18.17 1.70 5.52
C ALA A 763 19.46 1.37 4.75
N ALA A 764 19.33 0.89 3.50
CA ALA A 764 20.47 0.66 2.60
C ALA A 764 21.25 1.95 2.24
N LEU A 765 20.61 3.13 2.29
CA LEU A 765 21.26 4.44 2.17
C LEU A 765 21.88 4.94 3.51
N GLY A 766 21.60 4.26 4.62
CA GLY A 766 21.97 4.64 5.98
C GLY A 766 23.47 4.70 6.24
N GLY A 767 24.28 3.92 5.50
CA GLY A 767 25.75 3.94 5.61
C GLY A 767 26.38 5.33 5.39
N ARG A 768 25.72 6.21 4.63
CA ARG A 768 26.21 7.57 4.31
C ARG A 768 25.76 8.66 5.30
N PHE A 769 24.72 8.42 6.09
CA PHE A 769 24.05 9.45 6.94
C PHE A 769 23.90 9.02 8.42
N GLY A 770 24.46 7.86 8.80
CA GLY A 770 24.35 7.25 10.13
C GLY A 770 23.20 6.23 10.17
N GLY A 771 23.48 5.02 10.68
CA GLY A 771 22.63 3.82 10.59
C GLY A 771 21.26 3.84 11.27
N GLY A 772 20.70 5.00 11.61
CA GLY A 772 19.36 5.13 12.23
C GLY A 772 18.66 6.46 12.00
N TYR A 773 19.13 7.30 11.07
CA TYR A 773 18.50 8.60 10.77
C TYR A 773 17.11 8.45 10.15
N PHE A 774 17.01 7.63 9.09
CA PHE A 774 15.77 7.46 8.35
C PHE A 774 14.68 6.78 9.17
N GLU A 775 15.02 5.80 9.99
CA GLU A 775 14.09 5.14 10.92
C GLU A 775 13.45 6.15 11.89
N LYS A 776 14.26 7.05 12.47
CA LYS A 776 13.77 8.12 13.34
C LYS A 776 12.88 9.10 12.57
N LEU A 777 13.30 9.53 11.38
CA LEU A 777 12.50 10.45 10.57
C LEU A 777 11.15 9.86 10.18
N VAL A 778 11.14 8.62 9.66
CA VAL A 778 9.93 7.94 9.19
C VAL A 778 8.97 7.67 10.35
N SER A 779 9.46 7.29 11.53
CA SER A 779 8.58 7.07 12.70
C SER A 779 7.82 8.33 13.15
N PHE A 780 8.47 9.50 13.14
CA PHE A 780 7.82 10.77 13.45
C PHE A 780 6.92 11.29 12.32
N MET A 781 7.30 11.08 11.05
CA MET A 781 6.42 11.36 9.91
C MET A 781 5.17 10.48 9.95
N ASN A 782 5.29 9.22 10.41
CA ASN A 782 4.16 8.32 10.58
C ASN A 782 3.20 8.81 11.69
N LEU A 783 3.74 9.26 12.83
CA LEU A 783 2.94 9.91 13.87
C LEU A 783 2.22 11.16 13.32
N ALA A 784 2.91 11.98 12.53
CA ALA A 784 2.33 13.15 11.88
C ALA A 784 1.18 12.76 10.95
N ALA A 785 1.37 11.77 10.08
CA ALA A 785 0.35 11.27 9.17
C ALA A 785 -0.89 10.75 9.94
N CYS A 786 -0.69 10.01 11.03
CA CYS A 786 -1.78 9.55 11.88
C CYS A 786 -2.53 10.72 12.56
N ALA A 787 -1.81 11.71 13.08
CA ALA A 787 -2.42 12.89 13.71
C ALA A 787 -3.20 13.78 12.72
N LEU A 788 -2.70 13.94 11.48
CA LEU A 788 -3.39 14.67 10.41
C LEU A 788 -4.68 13.95 9.98
N ASN A 789 -4.63 12.62 9.89
CA ASN A 789 -5.82 11.81 9.63
C ASN A 789 -6.84 11.95 10.76
N LEU A 790 -6.40 11.87 12.00
CA LEU A 790 -7.24 12.08 13.17
C LEU A 790 -7.90 13.46 13.17
N THR A 791 -7.17 14.53 12.87
CA THR A 791 -7.74 15.88 12.71
C THR A 791 -8.79 15.94 11.62
N THR A 792 -8.55 15.26 10.50
CA THR A 792 -9.53 15.18 9.41
C THR A 792 -10.80 14.45 9.85
N LEU A 793 -10.69 13.40 10.67
CA LEU A 793 -11.83 12.70 11.23
C LEU A 793 -12.59 13.54 12.26
N THR A 794 -11.89 14.20 13.19
CA THR A 794 -12.53 14.99 14.25
C THR A 794 -13.23 16.22 13.69
N THR A 795 -12.58 16.97 12.81
CA THR A 795 -13.19 18.15 12.15
C THR A 795 -14.42 17.77 11.33
N ARG A 796 -14.48 16.55 10.78
CA ARG A 796 -15.52 16.14 9.86
C ARG A 796 -16.70 15.42 10.49
N PHE A 797 -16.41 14.59 11.50
CA PHE A 797 -17.42 13.73 12.13
C PHE A 797 -17.76 14.14 13.55
N VAL A 798 -16.86 14.84 14.26
CA VAL A 798 -17.03 15.18 15.67
C VAL A 798 -17.50 16.63 15.82
N TYR A 799 -16.84 17.57 15.14
CA TYR A 799 -17.22 19.00 15.15
C TYR A 799 -18.70 19.26 14.79
N PRO A 800 -19.27 18.70 13.69
CA PRO A 800 -20.64 19.03 13.31
C PRO A 800 -21.70 18.32 14.18
N GLN A 801 -21.36 17.37 15.05
CA GLN A 801 -22.36 16.52 15.74
C GLN A 801 -23.38 17.29 16.58
N PHE A 802 -22.95 18.41 17.18
CA PHE A 802 -23.85 19.26 17.94
C PHE A 802 -24.72 20.12 17.02
N SER A 803 -24.16 20.61 15.91
CA SER A 803 -24.90 21.40 14.92
C SER A 803 -25.92 20.56 14.14
N LEU A 804 -25.65 19.27 13.93
CA LEU A 804 -26.55 18.31 13.27
C LEU A 804 -27.82 17.99 14.07
N GLU A 805 -27.87 18.32 15.36
CA GLU A 805 -29.13 18.33 16.12
C GLU A 805 -30.12 19.37 15.56
N GLY A 806 -29.59 20.39 14.88
CA GLY A 806 -30.32 21.35 14.07
C GLY A 806 -31.40 22.10 14.85
N ARG A 807 -32.53 22.35 14.20
CA ARG A 807 -33.69 23.03 14.81
C ARG A 807 -34.37 22.20 15.91
N ARG A 808 -33.99 20.93 16.09
CA ARG A 808 -34.60 20.02 17.07
C ARG A 808 -33.84 19.97 18.40
N LEU A 809 -32.77 20.78 18.54
CA LEU A 809 -31.95 20.85 19.75
C LEU A 809 -32.78 21.09 21.03
N TRP A 810 -33.86 21.87 20.94
CA TRP A 810 -34.76 22.16 22.07
C TRP A 810 -35.43 20.89 22.64
N ILE A 811 -35.72 19.88 21.81
CA ILE A 811 -36.30 18.61 22.27
C ILE A 811 -35.30 17.87 23.17
N VAL A 812 -34.02 17.93 22.82
CA VAL A 812 -32.94 17.31 23.60
C VAL A 812 -32.67 18.12 24.87
N GLY A 813 -32.78 19.45 24.81
CA GLY A 813 -32.63 20.33 25.98
C GLY A 813 -33.75 20.20 27.01
N MET A 814 -34.99 19.93 26.57
CA MET A 814 -36.12 19.66 27.47
C MET A 814 -36.19 18.19 27.94
N ALA A 815 -35.38 17.29 27.36
CA ALA A 815 -35.29 15.91 27.83
C ALA A 815 -34.55 15.85 29.17
N PRO A 816 -34.87 14.88 30.06
CA PRO A 816 -34.27 14.76 31.40
C PRO A 816 -32.74 14.52 31.41
N LEU A 817 -32.12 14.37 30.23
CA LEU A 817 -30.69 14.19 30.02
C LEU A 817 -29.89 15.50 30.15
N GLY A 818 -30.45 16.63 29.68
CA GLY A 818 -29.72 17.89 29.52
C GLY A 818 -28.70 17.89 28.36
N LEU A 819 -28.55 19.04 27.70
CA LEU A 819 -27.55 19.31 26.64
C LEU A 819 -26.11 19.13 27.13
N ALA A 820 -25.79 19.56 28.35
CA ALA A 820 -24.42 19.43 28.88
C ALA A 820 -24.01 17.96 29.03
N HIS A 821 -24.94 17.10 29.45
CA HIS A 821 -24.69 15.65 29.51
C HIS A 821 -24.56 15.04 28.12
N VAL A 822 -25.41 15.46 27.16
CA VAL A 822 -25.32 15.01 25.76
C VAL A 822 -23.96 15.36 25.15
N VAL A 823 -23.47 16.57 25.35
CA VAL A 823 -22.13 17.00 24.87
C VAL A 823 -21.03 16.13 25.50
N ALA A 824 -21.08 15.86 26.80
CA ALA A 824 -20.10 15.01 27.48
C ALA A 824 -20.16 13.54 27.02
N VAL A 825 -21.35 13.04 26.67
CA VAL A 825 -21.54 11.70 26.08
C VAL A 825 -20.94 11.66 24.67
N LYS A 826 -21.23 12.65 23.82
CA LYS A 826 -20.69 12.74 22.47
C LYS A 826 -19.15 12.85 22.48
N PHE A 827 -18.57 13.63 23.39
CA PHE A 827 -17.12 13.69 23.57
C PHE A 827 -16.52 12.33 23.93
N ARG A 828 -17.07 11.62 24.92
CA ARG A 828 -16.58 10.30 25.33
C ARG A 828 -16.70 9.26 24.21
N LEU A 829 -17.80 9.29 23.45
CA LEU A 829 -17.97 8.44 22.28
C LEU A 829 -16.95 8.77 21.19
N ALA A 830 -16.77 10.04 20.86
CA ALA A 830 -15.83 10.49 19.84
C ALA A 830 -14.38 10.14 20.20
N LEU A 831 -14.01 10.31 21.46
CA LEU A 831 -12.70 9.92 22.00
C LEU A 831 -12.50 8.40 21.91
N GLY A 832 -13.49 7.60 22.33
CA GLY A 832 -13.42 6.14 22.26
C GLY A 832 -13.23 5.62 20.84
N ILE A 833 -14.00 6.13 19.88
CA ILE A 833 -13.88 5.77 18.46
C ILE A 833 -12.51 6.21 17.91
N SER A 834 -12.06 7.41 18.25
CA SER A 834 -10.76 7.92 17.78
C SER A 834 -9.59 7.11 18.30
N LEU A 835 -9.62 6.67 19.56
CA LEU A 835 -8.60 5.81 20.16
C LEU A 835 -8.62 4.41 19.57
N LEU A 836 -9.82 3.83 19.40
CA LEU A 836 -10.00 2.50 18.79
C LEU A 836 -9.42 2.43 17.37
N ILE A 837 -9.43 3.55 16.64
CA ILE A 837 -8.87 3.63 15.30
C ILE A 837 -7.37 3.96 15.34
N SER A 838 -6.97 5.01 16.07
CA SER A 838 -5.62 5.59 15.95
C SER A 838 -4.54 4.78 16.66
N VAL A 839 -4.84 4.15 17.80
CA VAL A 839 -3.84 3.37 18.55
C VAL A 839 -3.46 2.09 17.79
N PRO A 840 -4.41 1.25 17.31
CA PRO A 840 -4.06 0.09 16.50
C PRO A 840 -3.35 0.48 15.20
N LEU A 841 -3.69 1.64 14.62
CA LEU A 841 -3.05 2.13 13.41
C LEU A 841 -1.56 2.45 13.64
N ILE A 842 -1.21 3.15 14.72
CA ILE A 842 0.19 3.40 15.09
C ILE A 842 0.89 2.11 15.48
N TRP A 843 0.24 1.24 16.24
CA TRP A 843 0.81 -0.05 16.61
C TRP A 843 1.18 -0.88 15.37
N LEU A 844 0.24 -1.05 14.43
CA LEU A 844 0.45 -1.84 13.22
C LEU A 844 1.52 -1.21 12.31
N SER A 845 1.48 0.11 12.12
CA SER A 845 2.46 0.81 11.28
C SER A 845 3.87 0.79 11.88
N SER A 846 4.01 0.98 13.19
CA SER A 846 5.31 0.87 13.88
C SER A 846 5.86 -0.55 13.86
N LYS A 847 5.00 -1.58 14.00
CA LYS A 847 5.44 -2.98 13.85
C LYS A 847 5.84 -3.34 12.42
N ARG A 848 5.17 -2.77 11.42
CA ARG A 848 5.58 -2.87 10.01
C ARG A 848 6.88 -2.14 9.71
N LEU A 849 7.21 -1.09 10.47
CA LEU A 849 8.47 -0.36 10.37
C LEU A 849 9.65 -1.09 11.03
N GLY A 850 9.40 -2.16 11.80
CA GLY A 850 10.45 -2.88 12.52
C GLY A 850 10.89 -2.22 13.84
N LEU A 851 10.14 -1.22 14.34
CA LEU A 851 10.53 -0.50 15.56
C LEU A 851 10.47 -1.39 16.81
N PRO A 852 11.35 -1.14 17.80
CA PRO A 852 11.28 -1.81 19.08
C PRO A 852 9.97 -1.45 19.83
N THR A 853 9.54 -2.36 20.70
CA THR A 853 8.20 -2.31 21.32
C THR A 853 8.02 -1.11 22.24
N ASP A 854 9.09 -0.66 22.88
CA ASP A 854 9.13 0.51 23.77
C ASP A 854 8.92 1.83 23.02
N GLN A 855 9.61 2.03 21.88
CA GLN A 855 9.37 3.18 21.00
C GLN A 855 7.95 3.17 20.43
N THR A 856 7.43 1.98 20.11
CA THR A 856 6.03 1.83 19.66
C THR A 856 5.04 2.26 20.75
N LEU A 857 5.26 1.87 22.01
CA LEU A 857 4.43 2.27 23.14
C LEU A 857 4.49 3.78 23.39
N PHE A 858 5.66 4.40 23.24
CA PHE A 858 5.82 5.85 23.34
C PHE A 858 4.95 6.58 22.29
N LEU A 859 5.00 6.17 21.03
CA LEU A 859 4.21 6.76 19.95
C LEU A 859 2.70 6.51 20.14
N CYS A 860 2.30 5.33 20.64
CA CYS A 860 0.92 5.03 21.02
C CYS A 860 0.42 5.94 22.16
N GLY A 861 1.27 6.23 23.16
CA GLY A 861 0.96 7.18 24.23
C GLY A 861 0.80 8.60 23.70
N ALA A 862 1.70 9.04 22.82
CA ALA A 862 1.64 10.36 22.20
C ALA A 862 0.34 10.57 21.41
N ILE A 863 -0.05 9.63 20.54
CA ILE A 863 -1.30 9.75 19.77
C ILE A 863 -2.54 9.69 20.67
N ALA A 864 -2.51 8.93 21.78
CA ALA A 864 -3.62 8.87 22.71
C ALA A 864 -3.87 10.24 23.39
N ILE A 865 -2.81 10.93 23.80
CA ILE A 865 -2.89 12.30 24.34
C ILE A 865 -3.40 13.27 23.27
N MET A 866 -2.88 13.17 22.03
CA MET A 866 -3.36 13.99 20.91
C MET A 866 -4.84 13.69 20.56
N CYS A 867 -5.33 12.47 20.76
CA CYS A 867 -6.75 12.13 20.62
C CYS A 867 -7.63 12.92 21.59
N ILE A 868 -7.21 13.05 22.86
CA ILE A 868 -7.93 13.85 23.85
C ILE A 868 -7.95 15.32 23.42
N ALA A 869 -6.79 15.86 23.01
CA ALA A 869 -6.67 17.24 22.58
C ALA A 869 -7.56 17.57 21.37
N LEU A 870 -7.45 16.79 20.30
CA LEU A 870 -8.16 17.05 19.04
C LEU A 870 -9.67 16.80 19.15
N ASN A 871 -10.11 15.78 19.90
CA ASN A 871 -11.55 15.57 20.13
C ASN A 871 -12.13 16.66 21.05
N GLY A 872 -11.39 17.07 22.08
CA GLY A 872 -11.83 18.12 23.00
C GLY A 872 -11.97 19.46 22.29
N LEU A 873 -11.00 19.79 21.44
CA LEU A 873 -11.05 20.94 20.56
C LEU A 873 -12.23 20.86 19.58
N ALA A 874 -12.42 19.73 18.88
CA ALA A 874 -13.49 19.59 17.90
C ALA A 874 -14.90 19.69 18.52
N VAL A 875 -15.17 18.98 19.61
CA VAL A 875 -16.46 19.07 20.33
C VAL A 875 -16.64 20.47 20.92
N GLY A 876 -15.60 20.99 21.57
CA GLY A 876 -15.62 22.32 22.19
C GLY A 876 -15.99 23.40 21.18
N MET A 877 -15.27 23.46 20.06
CA MET A 877 -15.52 24.42 19.00
C MET A 877 -16.88 24.23 18.32
N GLY A 878 -17.35 22.97 18.20
CA GLY A 878 -18.67 22.64 17.63
C GLY A 878 -19.85 23.18 18.45
N VAL A 879 -19.69 23.24 19.78
CA VAL A 879 -20.69 23.82 20.71
C VAL A 879 -20.54 25.33 20.84
N ILE A 880 -19.31 25.86 20.77
CA ILE A 880 -19.05 27.30 20.85
C ILE A 880 -19.62 28.04 19.63
N TYR A 881 -19.45 27.47 18.44
CA TYR A 881 -19.92 28.04 17.16
C TYR A 881 -20.90 27.11 16.45
N PRO A 882 -22.12 26.91 16.99
CA PRO A 882 -23.09 26.00 16.41
C PRO A 882 -23.76 26.60 15.17
N ASN A 883 -23.94 25.80 14.12
CA ASN A 883 -24.72 26.18 12.94
C ASN A 883 -25.97 25.29 12.83
N LEU A 884 -27.04 25.66 13.54
CA LEU A 884 -28.28 24.88 13.65
C LEU A 884 -29.20 24.98 12.41
N ARG A 885 -28.88 25.87 11.45
CA ARG A 885 -29.70 26.09 10.26
C ARG A 885 -29.36 25.14 9.12
N GLU A 886 -28.11 24.67 9.08
CA GLU A 886 -27.58 23.84 8.02
C GLU A 886 -27.69 22.37 8.43
N GLU A 887 -28.29 21.55 7.56
CA GLU A 887 -28.44 20.11 7.81
C GLU A 887 -27.31 19.29 7.17
N ASN A 888 -26.55 19.90 6.25
CA ASN A 888 -25.45 19.22 5.59
C ASN A 888 -24.15 19.30 6.43
N PRO A 889 -23.61 18.15 6.89
CA PRO A 889 -22.39 18.09 7.69
C PRO A 889 -21.20 18.76 6.99
N SER A 890 -21.02 18.56 5.68
CA SER A 890 -19.89 19.12 4.94
C SER A 890 -19.94 20.65 4.91
N LYS A 891 -21.14 21.23 4.83
CA LYS A 891 -21.32 22.69 4.86
C LYS A 891 -21.08 23.28 6.25
N ILE A 892 -21.49 22.57 7.31
CA ILE A 892 -21.20 22.96 8.69
C ILE A 892 -19.68 23.02 8.92
N VAL A 893 -18.95 22.01 8.47
CA VAL A 893 -17.49 21.91 8.63
C VAL A 893 -16.77 23.01 7.83
N SER A 894 -17.26 23.35 6.63
CA SER A 894 -16.74 24.49 5.86
C SER A 894 -17.15 25.86 6.40
N GLY A 895 -17.98 25.90 7.45
CA GLY A 895 -18.35 27.13 8.13
C GLY A 895 -17.19 27.74 8.93
N PHE A 896 -17.45 28.92 9.50
CA PHE A 896 -16.49 29.69 10.29
C PHE A 896 -15.83 28.85 11.40
N GLY A 897 -16.63 28.22 12.26
CA GLY A 897 -16.12 27.47 13.40
C GLY A 897 -15.35 26.20 13.00
N GLY A 898 -15.75 25.53 11.92
CA GLY A 898 -15.09 24.30 11.45
C GLY A 898 -13.74 24.60 10.82
N THR A 899 -13.63 25.68 10.06
CA THR A 899 -12.36 26.17 9.52
C THR A 899 -11.40 26.57 10.65
N PHE A 900 -11.90 27.31 11.64
CA PHE A 900 -11.08 27.70 12.78
C PHE A 900 -10.58 26.51 13.59
N CYS A 901 -11.45 25.52 13.83
CA CYS A 901 -11.07 24.26 14.47
C CYS A 901 -9.95 23.54 13.71
N LEU A 902 -10.07 23.46 12.38
CA LEU A 902 -9.08 22.83 11.51
C LEU A 902 -7.73 23.56 11.57
N VAL A 903 -7.72 24.89 11.50
CA VAL A 903 -6.48 25.69 11.56
C VAL A 903 -5.76 25.50 12.90
N ILE A 904 -6.48 25.61 14.02
CA ILE A 904 -5.89 25.39 15.36
C ILE A 904 -5.35 23.96 15.47
N SER A 905 -6.08 22.97 14.94
CA SER A 905 -5.64 21.57 14.96
C SER A 905 -4.32 21.37 14.22
N PHE A 906 -4.12 22.01 13.05
CA PHE A 906 -2.85 21.92 12.32
C PHE A 906 -1.70 22.60 13.06
N ILE A 907 -1.92 23.79 13.62
CA ILE A 907 -0.91 24.51 14.42
C ILE A 907 -0.52 23.64 15.63
N TYR A 908 -1.51 23.06 16.30
CA TYR A 908 -1.31 22.16 17.43
C TYR A 908 -0.47 20.93 17.02
N ILE A 909 -0.82 20.23 15.93
CA ILE A 909 -0.06 19.06 15.45
C ILE A 909 1.40 19.44 15.17
N GLY A 910 1.64 20.52 14.41
CA GLY A 910 2.99 20.95 14.08
C GLY A 910 3.83 21.25 15.33
N ALA A 911 3.26 22.01 16.27
CA ALA A 911 3.93 22.32 17.53
C ALA A 911 4.22 21.06 18.37
N MET A 912 3.24 20.15 18.49
CA MET A 912 3.41 18.92 19.28
C MET A 912 4.44 17.98 18.67
N LEU A 913 4.50 17.88 17.33
CA LEU A 913 5.50 17.08 16.65
C LEU A 913 6.92 17.62 16.90
N ILE A 914 7.11 18.94 16.91
CA ILE A 914 8.40 19.56 17.23
C ILE A 914 8.78 19.26 18.69
N LEU A 915 7.85 19.45 19.63
CA LEU A 915 8.08 19.16 21.05
C LEU A 915 8.42 17.69 21.29
N LEU A 916 7.68 16.76 20.69
CA LEU A 916 7.92 15.32 20.80
C LEU A 916 9.22 14.90 20.11
N SER A 917 9.59 15.53 18.99
CA SER A 917 10.84 15.25 18.27
C SER A 917 12.06 15.62 19.12
N ILE A 918 12.01 16.77 19.80
CA ILE A 918 13.12 17.25 20.65
C ILE A 918 13.17 16.49 21.99
N GLY A 919 12.00 16.18 22.56
CA GLY A 919 11.86 15.48 23.84
C GLY A 919 11.97 13.96 23.77
N SER A 920 12.20 13.37 22.60
CA SER A 920 12.19 11.92 22.42
C SER A 920 13.42 11.25 23.04
N PRO A 921 13.26 10.20 23.86
CA PRO A 921 14.39 9.42 24.38
C PRO A 921 15.10 8.60 23.28
N TYR A 922 14.47 8.39 22.13
CA TYR A 922 14.99 7.59 21.00
C TYR A 922 15.78 8.45 19.97
N GLY A 923 15.94 9.73 20.26
CA GLY A 923 16.68 10.69 19.42
C GLY A 923 15.80 11.49 18.46
N SER A 924 16.28 12.69 18.09
CA SER A 924 15.55 13.63 17.23
C SER A 924 15.77 13.31 15.75
N PRO A 925 14.70 13.33 14.91
CA PRO A 925 14.81 13.31 13.45
C PRO A 925 15.60 14.48 12.87
N TRP A 926 15.63 15.60 13.58
CA TRP A 926 16.24 16.84 13.12
C TRP A 926 17.65 16.88 13.71
N GLN A 927 18.63 16.31 13.00
CA GLN A 927 20.05 16.16 13.39
C GLN A 927 20.73 17.43 13.96
N ILE A 928 20.08 18.60 13.83
CA ILE A 928 20.40 19.86 14.50
C ILE A 928 20.38 19.73 16.03
N TRP A 929 19.53 18.84 16.57
CA TRP A 929 19.38 18.61 18.01
C TRP A 929 20.07 17.30 18.39
N ARG A 930 21.19 17.40 19.12
CA ARG A 930 21.86 16.23 19.76
C ARG A 930 20.87 15.55 20.72
N THR A 931 21.13 14.29 21.11
CA THR A 931 20.34 13.61 22.16
C THR A 931 20.22 14.52 23.38
N SER A 932 18.99 14.96 23.65
CA SER A 932 18.68 15.91 24.73
C SER A 932 18.96 15.27 26.08
N SER A 933 19.41 16.06 27.05
CA SER A 933 19.62 15.59 28.43
C SER A 933 18.30 15.09 29.04
N LEU A 934 18.36 14.21 30.04
CA LEU A 934 17.16 13.69 30.74
C LEU A 934 16.23 14.81 31.23
N GLU A 935 16.79 15.93 31.71
CA GLU A 935 16.04 17.11 32.14
C GLU A 935 15.33 17.82 30.98
N GLN A 936 16.01 17.97 29.84
CA GLN A 936 15.41 18.54 28.63
C GLN A 936 14.28 17.64 28.10
N GLN A 937 14.47 16.32 28.06
CA GLN A 937 13.44 15.37 27.65
C GLN A 937 12.18 15.50 28.54
N ALA A 938 12.35 15.49 29.87
CA ALA A 938 11.24 15.65 30.81
C ALA A 938 10.51 17.00 30.64
N THR A 939 11.25 18.07 30.34
CA THR A 939 10.70 19.41 30.12
C THR A 939 9.84 19.47 28.86
N PHE A 940 10.33 18.94 27.73
CA PHE A 940 9.57 18.93 26.47
C PHE A 940 8.37 17.98 26.52
N LEU A 941 8.49 16.82 27.18
CA LEU A 941 7.38 15.88 27.34
C LEU A 941 6.29 16.41 28.29
N SER A 942 6.67 17.06 29.38
CA SER A 942 5.71 17.72 30.28
C SER A 942 5.03 18.91 29.57
N LEU A 943 5.77 19.71 28.81
CA LEU A 943 5.20 20.78 28.01
C LEU A 943 4.22 20.24 26.97
N PHE A 944 4.56 19.14 26.27
CA PHE A 944 3.65 18.44 25.35
C PHE A 944 2.36 17.98 26.04
N ALA A 945 2.46 17.33 27.21
CA ALA A 945 1.30 16.83 27.93
C ALA A 945 0.39 17.98 28.42
N VAL A 946 0.96 19.02 29.03
CA VAL A 946 0.22 20.17 29.56
C VAL A 946 -0.46 20.95 28.44
N THR A 947 0.26 21.26 27.36
CA THR A 947 -0.32 21.98 26.21
C THR A 947 -1.42 21.18 25.51
N SER A 948 -1.26 19.86 25.40
CA SER A 948 -2.29 18.96 24.85
C SER A 948 -3.55 18.91 25.71
N LEU A 949 -3.40 18.76 27.03
CA LEU A 949 -4.53 18.77 27.95
C LEU A 949 -5.23 20.13 27.98
N ALA A 950 -4.48 21.23 27.96
CA ALA A 950 -5.06 22.58 27.90
C ALA A 950 -5.85 22.82 26.61
N THR A 951 -5.31 22.39 25.47
CA THR A 951 -5.95 22.54 24.15
C THR A 951 -7.21 21.68 24.01
N GLY A 952 -7.25 20.50 24.64
CA GLY A 952 -8.44 19.64 24.64
C GLY A 952 -9.49 20.03 25.66
N LEU A 953 -9.11 20.10 26.93
CA LEU A 953 -10.03 20.28 28.04
C LEU A 953 -10.53 21.73 28.17
N GLY A 954 -9.75 22.73 27.76
CA GLY A 954 -10.14 24.14 27.83
C GLY A 954 -11.39 24.46 27.00
N PRO A 955 -11.37 24.23 25.68
CA PRO A 955 -12.54 24.43 24.81
C PRO A 955 -13.73 23.57 25.22
N LEU A 956 -13.49 22.32 25.64
CA LEU A 956 -14.54 21.40 26.09
C LEU A 956 -15.22 21.91 27.38
N TRP A 957 -14.45 22.37 28.37
CA TRP A 957 -14.99 22.92 29.62
C TRP A 957 -15.86 24.15 29.36
N TYR A 958 -15.37 25.08 28.52
CA TYR A 958 -16.13 26.26 28.14
C TYR A 958 -17.41 25.90 27.37
N ALA A 959 -17.34 24.91 26.46
CA ALA A 959 -18.49 24.38 25.75
C ALA A 959 -19.54 23.77 26.69
N LEU A 960 -19.14 22.98 27.69
CA LEU A 960 -20.06 22.40 28.67
C LEU A 960 -20.77 23.46 29.51
N ARG A 961 -20.09 24.57 29.82
CA ARG A 961 -20.72 25.71 30.51
C ARG A 961 -21.69 26.45 29.61
N LYS A 962 -21.32 26.68 28.33
CA LYS A 962 -22.19 27.30 27.33
C LYS A 962 -23.43 26.45 27.01
N ALA A 963 -23.29 25.13 26.98
CA ALA A 963 -24.38 24.18 26.77
C ALA A 963 -25.49 24.33 27.83
N ARG A 964 -25.13 24.55 29.11
CA ARG A 964 -26.12 24.81 30.18
C ARG A 964 -26.87 26.12 29.98
N HIS A 965 -26.24 27.14 29.38
CA HIS A 965 -26.94 28.37 29.02
C HIS A 965 -27.90 28.20 27.84
N PHE A 966 -27.81 27.12 27.06
CA PHE A 966 -28.81 26.81 26.04
C PHE A 966 -30.00 26.00 26.60
N GLU A 967 -29.90 25.47 27.83
CA GLU A 967 -30.97 24.72 28.51
C GLU A 967 -31.98 25.65 29.21
N HIS A 968 -31.57 26.87 29.54
CA HIS A 968 -32.36 27.93 30.16
C HIS A 968 -32.68 29.02 29.14
#